data_AF-A0A9E1B8Q0-F1
#
_entry.id   AF-A0A9E1B8Q0-F1
#
_cell.length_a   1.000
_cell.length_b   1.000
_cell.length_c   1.000
_cell.angle_alpha   90.00
_cell.angle_beta   90.00
_cell.angle_gamma   90.00
#
_symmetry.space_group_name_H-M   'P 1'
#
loop_
_entity.id
_entity.type
_entity.pdbx_description
1 polymer ?
#
loop_
_entity_poly.entity_id
_entity_poly.type
_entity_poly.pdbx_seq_one_letter_code
_entity_poly.pdbx_strand_id
1 'polypeptide(L)'
;MKKRFLSLTIALVMCVTMMALNVSAPIIGAGTITGESSHTQEEIIYQGQNTGVIHTNIKLPADSAYGVNVIDVIEFDLSNRNLTVEAVNSGTYLNSQKTVAAAVKDFNNAHEGKTVLAATNADLWMTAVHSHSKVNTGGTFCVPRGMLIIDGEIWSTPQIGNENLEATNAEKGSSTPPKYAFGMTSDYQPIVGIPDANIVIKNTTKNKTVTADGLNRLPANNSLIVYNNRVANSRALADACEVEIELDSDVFRHGAVLSGTVKAVYPSGQGGTATIGKNRIVLTARGSKLSTINNFATGDKITINCSITSSSNQDLWQNCVQAAGGHMPILINGSVSTQFTGTGRWPYTLIGFKSDGTVMMTTVDGRQSGYSVGIQEKHLADFCKELGYNSVFWFDGGGSTTLVTIDESSENYVVRNKPSDGSPRAVINSLAVCWNDNARGAQGALDYIVEPVTFNPLSMDFPKSMAAVFSNPNKSSASFLDGNILKLTATADTNDPYITFNFDNATKKVNTSEYKYIVIRMKTPAAVTANQFQMFLCAGSVTAANPLYTYSFNINKDSQYHTYVLDLTKQSGWSGNLNSLRLDFFDGVAKAGDYVEISQFGFAKTAAEAQTLKMSYDAGNTHQWNEGVVTTEPGYGKEGVRTYTCTHCGATKAEAIPALQGELGDVNNDGKINGIDVGLLLQYLAEWEVDINLEVADVNGDGDVNGVDSVLLLQYLAEWFDEFPTA
;
A
#
# COMPACT_ATOMS: atom_id res chain seq x y z
N MET A 1 -53.19 -41.75 -32.78
CA MET A 1 -52.80 -43.17 -32.57
C MET A 1 -51.44 -43.37 -33.22
N LYS A 2 -50.43 -43.86 -32.49
CA LYS A 2 -48.98 -43.96 -32.86
C LYS A 2 -48.27 -42.60 -33.01
N LYS A 3 -47.89 -41.89 -31.93
CA LYS A 3 -46.82 -42.18 -30.96
C LYS A 3 -45.49 -42.58 -31.60
N ARG A 4 -44.53 -41.65 -31.45
CA ARG A 4 -43.24 -41.88 -30.77
C ARG A 4 -42.49 -43.11 -31.25
N PHE A 5 -41.60 -43.01 -32.25
CA PHE A 5 -40.51 -43.98 -32.41
C PHE A 5 -39.37 -43.57 -33.37
N LEU A 6 -39.13 -42.28 -33.64
CA LEU A 6 -38.00 -41.92 -34.53
C LEU A 6 -37.32 -40.58 -34.23
N SER A 7 -37.10 -40.28 -32.96
CA SER A 7 -36.18 -39.19 -32.56
C SER A 7 -35.47 -39.47 -31.22
N LEU A 8 -35.59 -40.69 -30.68
CA LEU A 8 -34.95 -41.10 -29.43
C LEU A 8 -33.67 -41.94 -29.61
N THR A 9 -33.13 -42.05 -30.82
CA THR A 9 -31.94 -42.89 -31.11
C THR A 9 -30.72 -42.08 -31.55
N ILE A 10 -30.86 -40.77 -31.78
CA ILE A 10 -29.71 -39.87 -32.01
C ILE A 10 -29.33 -39.10 -30.73
N ALA A 11 -30.25 -38.97 -29.77
CA ALA A 11 -30.00 -38.32 -28.48
C ALA A 11 -29.39 -39.23 -27.40
N LEU A 12 -29.32 -40.55 -27.60
CA LEU A 12 -28.81 -41.50 -26.59
C LEU A 12 -27.35 -41.94 -26.81
N VAL A 13 -26.71 -41.52 -27.91
CA VAL A 13 -25.29 -41.84 -28.20
C VAL A 13 -24.34 -40.66 -27.91
N MET A 14 -24.87 -39.47 -27.59
CA MET A 14 -24.08 -38.32 -27.11
C MET A 14 -24.13 -38.11 -25.59
N CYS A 15 -24.62 -39.07 -24.80
CA CYS A 15 -24.68 -38.98 -23.33
C CYS A 15 -23.80 -39.98 -22.57
N VAL A 16 -22.92 -40.73 -23.25
CA VAL A 16 -21.95 -41.61 -22.57
C VAL A 16 -20.60 -41.49 -23.25
N THR A 17 -19.91 -40.37 -23.00
CA THR A 17 -18.44 -40.16 -23.01
C THR A 17 -18.12 -38.66 -22.83
N MET A 18 -18.70 -38.03 -21.82
CA MET A 18 -18.05 -36.91 -21.15
C MET A 18 -17.63 -37.41 -19.77
N MET A 19 -16.62 -38.30 -19.77
CA MET A 19 -15.72 -38.34 -18.63
C MET A 19 -15.11 -36.95 -18.58
N ALA A 20 -15.45 -36.21 -17.53
CA ALA A 20 -14.91 -34.89 -17.25
C ALA A 20 -13.38 -34.96 -17.27
N LEU A 21 -12.80 -34.58 -18.39
CA LEU A 21 -11.50 -33.94 -18.39
C LEU A 21 -11.76 -32.53 -17.89
N ASN A 22 -11.98 -32.39 -16.58
CA ASN A 22 -11.67 -31.16 -15.88
C ASN A 22 -10.16 -31.01 -15.99
N VAL A 23 -9.72 -30.44 -17.12
CA VAL A 23 -8.40 -29.84 -17.18
C VAL A 23 -8.55 -28.56 -16.37
N SER A 24 -8.48 -28.69 -15.05
CA SER A 24 -8.27 -27.54 -14.18
C SER A 24 -7.02 -26.85 -14.74
N ALA A 25 -7.16 -25.62 -15.24
CA ALA A 25 -6.01 -24.75 -15.37
C ALA A 25 -5.24 -24.84 -14.05
N PRO A 26 -3.89 -24.91 -14.06
CA PRO A 26 -3.14 -24.92 -12.81
C PRO A 26 -3.63 -23.72 -12.00
N ILE A 27 -4.15 -23.99 -10.81
CA ILE A 27 -4.49 -22.95 -9.85
C ILE A 27 -3.14 -22.28 -9.57
N ILE A 28 -2.92 -21.09 -10.11
CA ILE A 28 -1.69 -20.33 -9.87
C ILE A 28 -1.85 -19.73 -8.48
N GLY A 29 -1.68 -20.55 -7.43
CA GLY A 29 -1.65 -20.08 -6.04
C GLY A 29 -0.30 -19.43 -5.70
N ALA A 30 0.02 -19.41 -4.40
CA ALA A 30 1.25 -18.79 -3.89
C ALA A 30 2.51 -19.25 -4.65
N GLY A 31 3.51 -18.36 -4.74
CA GLY A 31 4.76 -18.65 -5.44
C GLY A 31 5.51 -19.88 -4.90
N THR A 32 6.42 -20.41 -5.72
CA THR A 32 7.24 -21.57 -5.36
C THR A 32 8.45 -21.13 -4.52
N ILE A 33 8.65 -21.76 -3.35
CA ILE A 33 9.83 -21.50 -2.52
C ILE A 33 10.96 -22.44 -2.95
N THR A 34 12.17 -21.91 -3.04
CA THR A 34 13.36 -22.68 -3.40
C THR A 34 13.59 -23.82 -2.42
N GLY A 35 13.60 -25.05 -2.96
CA GLY A 35 13.83 -26.25 -2.16
C GLY A 35 12.59 -26.75 -1.41
N GLU A 36 11.38 -26.35 -1.78
CA GLU A 36 10.17 -26.96 -1.25
C GLU A 36 10.12 -28.47 -1.50
N SER A 37 9.63 -29.23 -0.52
CA SER A 37 9.47 -30.68 -0.58
C SER A 37 8.03 -31.12 -0.85
N SER A 38 7.07 -30.22 -0.61
CA SER A 38 5.64 -30.44 -0.83
C SER A 38 4.97 -29.08 -1.02
N HIS A 39 4.01 -29.04 -1.95
CA HIS A 39 3.18 -27.89 -2.25
C HIS A 39 1.79 -28.43 -2.58
N THR A 40 0.82 -28.20 -1.70
CA THR A 40 -0.56 -28.67 -1.88
C THR A 40 -1.51 -27.49 -1.83
N GLN A 41 -2.46 -27.46 -2.76
CA GLN A 41 -3.44 -26.40 -2.88
C GLN A 41 -4.84 -26.98 -2.79
N GLU A 42 -5.73 -26.23 -2.17
CA GLU A 42 -7.16 -26.48 -2.17
C GLU A 42 -7.91 -25.16 -2.23
N GLU A 43 -9.00 -25.13 -2.98
CA GLU A 43 -9.90 -23.99 -2.99
C GLU A 43 -10.87 -24.10 -1.81
N ILE A 44 -11.09 -22.99 -1.10
CA ILE A 44 -12.13 -22.91 -0.08
C ILE A 44 -13.47 -22.83 -0.81
N ILE A 45 -14.30 -23.84 -0.60
CA ILE A 45 -15.68 -23.86 -1.06
C ILE A 45 -16.55 -23.27 0.04
N TYR A 46 -17.59 -22.54 -0.35
CA TYR A 46 -18.60 -22.05 0.58
C TYR A 46 -19.98 -22.22 -0.05
N GLN A 47 -20.88 -22.90 0.67
CA GLN A 47 -22.23 -23.24 0.19
C GLN A 47 -22.24 -23.92 -1.19
N GLY A 48 -21.23 -24.74 -1.47
CA GLY A 48 -21.07 -25.43 -2.75
C GLY A 48 -20.59 -24.54 -3.90
N GLN A 49 -20.18 -23.30 -3.63
CA GLN A 49 -19.60 -22.38 -4.61
C GLN A 49 -18.09 -22.26 -4.43
N ASN A 50 -17.39 -22.20 -5.56
CA ASN A 50 -15.98 -21.84 -5.62
C ASN A 50 -15.82 -20.36 -5.24
N THR A 51 -15.07 -20.08 -4.18
CA THR A 51 -14.91 -18.72 -3.67
C THR A 51 -13.78 -17.95 -4.35
N GLY A 52 -12.87 -18.65 -5.06
CA GLY A 52 -11.61 -18.08 -5.53
C GLY A 52 -10.58 -17.86 -4.41
N VAL A 53 -10.86 -18.26 -3.17
CA VAL A 53 -9.91 -18.20 -2.06
C VAL A 53 -9.13 -19.52 -2.00
N ILE A 54 -7.83 -19.46 -2.24
CA ILE A 54 -6.97 -20.64 -2.32
C ILE A 54 -6.16 -20.78 -1.03
N HIS A 55 -6.25 -21.95 -0.40
CA HIS A 55 -5.37 -22.36 0.68
C HIS A 55 -4.22 -23.20 0.14
N THR A 56 -2.99 -22.78 0.40
CA THR A 56 -1.76 -23.48 0.01
C THR A 56 -0.97 -23.89 1.25
N ASN A 57 -0.63 -25.17 1.36
CA ASN A 57 0.31 -25.69 2.35
C ASN A 57 1.64 -26.04 1.68
N ILE A 58 2.73 -25.43 2.16
CA ILE A 58 4.09 -25.62 1.67
C ILE A 58 4.94 -26.22 2.79
N LYS A 59 5.75 -27.23 2.45
CA LYS A 59 6.71 -27.83 3.39
C LYS A 59 8.12 -27.73 2.88
N LEU A 60 9.01 -27.22 3.71
CA LEU A 60 10.44 -27.15 3.45
C LEU A 60 11.16 -28.26 4.22
N PRO A 61 12.11 -28.97 3.59
CA PRO A 61 12.93 -29.97 4.27
C PRO A 61 14.04 -29.31 5.11
N ALA A 62 14.70 -30.12 5.95
CA ALA A 62 15.71 -29.65 6.90
C ALA A 62 16.96 -29.04 6.25
N ASP A 63 17.27 -29.45 5.02
CA ASP A 63 18.39 -28.99 4.19
C ASP A 63 18.06 -27.76 3.32
N SER A 64 16.82 -27.27 3.35
CA SER A 64 16.48 -26.01 2.69
C SER A 64 17.25 -24.83 3.31
N ALA A 65 17.46 -23.75 2.55
CA ALA A 65 18.09 -22.52 3.03
C ALA A 65 17.37 -21.91 4.25
N TYR A 66 16.07 -22.22 4.38
CA TYR A 66 15.18 -21.75 5.42
C TYR A 66 15.06 -22.74 6.60
N GLY A 67 15.56 -23.97 6.46
CA GLY A 67 15.37 -25.08 7.41
C GLY A 67 13.99 -25.75 7.27
N VAL A 68 13.72 -26.75 8.11
CA VAL A 68 12.44 -27.47 8.10
C VAL A 68 11.30 -26.55 8.53
N ASN A 69 10.33 -26.30 7.65
CA ASN A 69 9.21 -25.40 7.94
C ASN A 69 7.90 -25.89 7.32
N VAL A 70 6.80 -25.53 7.95
CA VAL A 70 5.45 -25.62 7.40
C VAL A 70 4.88 -24.22 7.28
N ILE A 71 4.37 -23.91 6.08
CA ILE A 71 3.84 -22.61 5.72
C ILE A 71 2.41 -22.81 5.18
N ASP A 72 1.47 -22.03 5.68
CA ASP A 72 0.11 -21.96 5.16
C ASP A 72 -0.12 -20.57 4.56
N VAL A 73 -0.70 -20.53 3.35
CA VAL A 73 -0.99 -19.30 2.62
C VAL A 73 -2.44 -19.30 2.18
N ILE A 74 -3.13 -18.19 2.42
CA ILE A 74 -4.42 -17.88 1.83
C ILE A 74 -4.18 -16.82 0.76
N GLU A 75 -4.54 -17.11 -0.49
CA GLU A 75 -4.44 -16.20 -1.63
C GLU A 75 -5.83 -15.94 -2.21
N PHE A 76 -6.15 -14.68 -2.50
CA PHE A 76 -7.42 -14.29 -3.11
C PHE A 76 -7.34 -12.95 -3.84
N ASP A 77 -8.18 -12.80 -4.86
CA ASP A 77 -8.28 -11.60 -5.67
C ASP A 77 -9.54 -10.79 -5.32
N LEU A 78 -9.37 -9.48 -5.15
CA LEU A 78 -10.45 -8.53 -4.89
C LEU A 78 -11.10 -8.03 -6.20
N SER A 79 -10.69 -8.51 -7.37
CA SER A 79 -11.56 -8.48 -8.56
C SER A 79 -12.84 -9.29 -8.34
N ASN A 80 -12.80 -10.32 -7.48
CA ASN A 80 -14.00 -11.00 -7.01
C ASN A 80 -14.80 -10.07 -6.09
N ARG A 81 -15.95 -9.61 -6.58
CA ARG A 81 -16.83 -8.66 -5.91
C ARG A 81 -17.55 -9.23 -4.69
N ASN A 82 -17.54 -10.54 -4.48
CA ASN A 82 -18.06 -11.16 -3.26
C ASN A 82 -17.01 -11.17 -2.13
N LEU A 83 -15.74 -10.89 -2.40
CA LEU A 83 -14.68 -10.94 -1.39
C LEU A 83 -14.36 -9.57 -0.80
N THR A 84 -14.35 -9.47 0.52
CA THR A 84 -13.80 -8.31 1.26
C THR A 84 -12.72 -8.75 2.23
N VAL A 85 -11.86 -7.81 2.60
CA VAL A 85 -10.99 -7.94 3.77
C VAL A 85 -11.63 -7.17 4.91
N GLU A 86 -11.70 -7.77 6.10
CA GLU A 86 -12.34 -7.19 7.28
C GLU A 86 -11.39 -7.22 8.48
N ALA A 87 -11.29 -6.11 9.21
CA ALA A 87 -10.63 -6.06 10.51
C ALA A 87 -11.60 -6.54 11.59
N VAL A 88 -11.21 -7.59 12.32
CA VAL A 88 -12.07 -8.24 13.32
C VAL A 88 -11.52 -7.96 14.71
N ASN A 89 -12.25 -7.17 15.51
CA ASN A 89 -11.95 -7.02 16.93
C ASN A 89 -12.36 -8.29 17.70
N SER A 90 -11.54 -8.76 18.63
CA SER A 90 -11.78 -10.03 19.35
C SER A 90 -12.97 -10.01 20.31
N GLY A 91 -13.70 -8.90 20.47
CA GLY A 91 -14.87 -8.87 21.33
C GLY A 91 -15.60 -7.53 21.29
N THR A 92 -16.40 -7.27 22.33
CA THR A 92 -17.19 -6.04 22.43
C THR A 92 -16.32 -4.80 22.57
N TYR A 93 -15.24 -4.91 23.33
CA TYR A 93 -14.30 -3.81 23.57
C TYR A 93 -12.96 -4.08 22.89
N LEU A 94 -12.26 -3.02 22.49
CA LEU A 94 -10.92 -3.01 21.93
C LEU A 94 -9.91 -3.84 22.74
N ASN A 95 -10.09 -3.87 24.07
CA ASN A 95 -9.22 -4.58 24.99
C ASN A 95 -9.69 -6.01 25.33
N SER A 96 -10.59 -6.58 24.52
CA SER A 96 -11.05 -7.97 24.63
C SER A 96 -10.06 -8.92 23.94
N GLN A 97 -9.98 -10.17 24.39
CA GLN A 97 -9.12 -11.18 23.79
C GLN A 97 -9.89 -12.47 23.54
N LYS A 98 -9.72 -13.04 22.35
CA LYS A 98 -10.28 -14.34 21.94
C LYS A 98 -9.31 -15.02 20.98
N THR A 99 -9.41 -16.34 20.84
CA THR A 99 -8.73 -17.02 19.73
C THR A 99 -9.28 -16.52 18.41
N VAL A 100 -8.50 -16.57 17.33
CA VAL A 100 -8.93 -16.13 15.99
C VAL A 100 -10.27 -16.79 15.61
N ALA A 101 -10.37 -18.12 15.77
CA ALA A 101 -11.58 -18.89 15.50
C ALA A 101 -12.82 -18.38 16.28
N ALA A 102 -12.66 -18.04 17.56
CA ALA A 102 -13.77 -17.54 18.37
C ALA A 102 -14.17 -16.11 17.96
N ALA A 103 -13.19 -15.25 17.66
CA ALA A 103 -13.45 -13.89 17.20
C ALA A 103 -14.22 -13.86 15.87
N VAL A 104 -13.81 -14.66 14.88
CA VAL A 104 -14.49 -14.70 13.58
C VAL A 104 -15.86 -15.37 13.63
N LYS A 105 -16.07 -16.31 14.57
CA LYS A 105 -17.40 -16.85 14.84
C LYS A 105 -18.35 -15.77 15.35
N ASP A 106 -17.89 -14.93 16.28
CA ASP A 106 -18.70 -13.82 16.77
C ASP A 106 -18.91 -12.74 15.71
N PHE A 107 -17.91 -12.53 14.83
CA PHE A 107 -18.06 -11.66 13.67
C PHE A 107 -19.20 -12.11 12.76
N ASN A 108 -19.21 -13.38 12.33
CA ASN A 108 -20.27 -13.90 11.47
C ASN A 108 -21.66 -13.77 12.11
N ASN A 109 -21.77 -14.06 13.42
CA ASN A 109 -23.02 -13.92 14.14
C ASN A 109 -23.55 -12.48 14.19
N ALA A 110 -22.68 -11.49 14.05
CA ALA A 110 -23.02 -10.07 14.12
C ALA A 110 -23.19 -9.41 12.73
N HIS A 111 -22.82 -10.09 11.64
CA HIS A 111 -22.81 -9.53 10.28
C HIS A 111 -23.59 -10.43 9.33
N GLU A 112 -24.91 -10.28 9.31
CA GLU A 112 -25.78 -10.99 8.37
C GLU A 112 -25.35 -10.71 6.91
N GLY A 113 -25.30 -11.75 6.09
CA GLY A 113 -24.86 -11.66 4.69
C GLY A 113 -23.33 -11.54 4.50
N LYS A 114 -22.54 -11.61 5.57
CA LYS A 114 -21.07 -11.69 5.51
C LYS A 114 -20.55 -12.90 6.29
N THR A 115 -19.71 -13.70 5.65
CA THR A 115 -19.12 -14.90 6.25
C THR A 115 -17.61 -14.90 6.09
N VAL A 116 -16.86 -15.00 7.19
CA VAL A 116 -15.40 -15.19 7.13
C VAL A 116 -15.08 -16.54 6.50
N LEU A 117 -14.27 -16.54 5.44
CA LEU A 117 -13.78 -17.74 4.76
C LEU A 117 -12.44 -18.19 5.36
N ALA A 118 -11.56 -17.23 5.65
CA ALA A 118 -10.30 -17.47 6.32
C ALA A 118 -9.84 -16.24 7.10
N ALA A 119 -9.04 -16.45 8.15
CA ALA A 119 -8.51 -15.36 8.96
C ALA A 119 -7.18 -15.70 9.63
N THR A 120 -6.42 -14.65 9.95
CA THR A 120 -5.23 -14.74 10.80
C THR A 120 -5.31 -13.81 11.99
N ASN A 121 -4.45 -14.00 12.99
CA ASN A 121 -4.18 -12.93 13.95
C ASN A 121 -3.61 -11.69 13.23
N ALA A 122 -3.69 -10.52 13.87
CA ALA A 122 -3.19 -9.27 13.31
C ALA A 122 -2.22 -8.52 14.25
N ASP A 123 -2.66 -7.43 14.87
CA ASP A 123 -1.80 -6.43 15.51
C ASP A 123 -1.01 -7.00 16.70
N LEU A 124 0.10 -6.33 17.00
CA LEU A 124 0.70 -6.38 18.33
C LEU A 124 -0.21 -5.69 19.35
N TRP A 125 -0.03 -6.01 20.63
CA TRP A 125 -0.78 -5.36 21.70
C TRP A 125 0.06 -5.01 22.91
N MET A 126 -0.45 -4.03 23.66
CA MET A 126 0.05 -3.66 24.96
C MET A 126 -0.17 -4.82 25.93
N THR A 127 0.88 -5.23 26.61
CA THR A 127 0.84 -6.27 27.65
C THR A 127 1.24 -5.70 29.01
N ALA A 128 1.23 -6.53 30.06
CA ALA A 128 1.53 -6.10 31.43
C ALA A 128 2.86 -5.35 31.57
N VAL A 129 3.82 -5.62 30.68
CA VAL A 129 5.15 -4.98 30.73
C VAL A 129 5.19 -3.58 30.11
N HIS A 130 4.17 -3.18 29.34
CA HIS A 130 4.10 -1.88 28.68
C HIS A 130 3.40 -0.83 29.55
N SER A 131 2.71 -1.27 30.59
CA SER A 131 2.16 -0.43 31.65
C SER A 131 3.00 -0.60 32.91
N HIS A 132 3.44 0.47 33.56
CA HIS A 132 4.03 0.35 34.89
C HIS A 132 3.04 -0.41 35.81
N SER A 133 3.52 -1.25 36.71
CA SER A 133 2.70 -2.03 37.65
C SER A 133 1.79 -1.19 38.58
N LYS A 134 1.86 0.14 38.47
CA LYS A 134 0.99 1.14 39.12
C LYS A 134 -0.19 1.63 38.27
N VAL A 135 -0.33 1.26 36.99
CA VAL A 135 -1.57 1.48 36.19
C VAL A 135 -2.69 0.49 36.62
N ASN A 136 -2.60 0.00 37.86
CA ASN A 136 -3.30 -1.17 38.38
C ASN A 136 -4.73 -0.80 38.79
N THR A 137 -5.63 -0.88 37.83
CA THR A 137 -7.08 -0.80 38.02
C THR A 137 -7.73 -2.20 37.92
N GLY A 138 -6.97 -3.27 38.20
CA GLY A 138 -7.48 -4.65 38.20
C GLY A 138 -7.17 -5.50 36.96
N GLY A 139 -6.11 -5.19 36.19
CA GLY A 139 -5.63 -6.03 35.07
C GLY A 139 -4.80 -5.28 34.03
N THR A 140 -4.24 -6.01 33.07
CA THR A 140 -3.54 -5.44 31.90
C THR A 140 -4.54 -4.82 30.93
N PHE A 141 -4.29 -3.59 30.47
CA PHE A 141 -5.10 -2.93 29.46
C PHE A 141 -4.56 -3.24 28.06
N CYS A 142 -5.03 -4.35 27.49
CA CYS A 142 -4.54 -4.92 26.24
C CYS A 142 -5.09 -4.22 24.99
N VAL A 143 -4.59 -3.02 24.67
CA VAL A 143 -4.97 -2.31 23.43
C VAL A 143 -3.98 -2.61 22.29
N PRO A 144 -4.39 -2.49 21.01
CA PRO A 144 -3.48 -2.66 19.87
C PRO A 144 -2.29 -1.70 19.92
N ARG A 145 -1.19 -1.97 19.22
CA ARG A 145 -0.04 -1.05 19.14
C ARG A 145 -0.08 -0.17 17.90
N GLY A 146 -0.73 -0.59 16.81
CA GLY A 146 -0.88 0.24 15.63
C GLY A 146 -2.26 0.86 15.53
N MET A 147 -2.53 1.43 14.35
CA MET A 147 -3.83 1.95 13.98
C MET A 147 -4.82 0.77 13.83
N LEU A 148 -6.01 0.93 14.40
CA LEU A 148 -7.14 0.03 14.14
C LEU A 148 -8.28 0.84 13.53
N ILE A 149 -8.66 0.49 12.31
CA ILE A 149 -9.82 1.04 11.61
C ILE A 149 -10.77 -0.11 11.33
N ILE A 150 -12.04 0.04 11.72
CA ILE A 150 -13.11 -0.92 11.43
C ILE A 150 -14.27 -0.15 10.82
N ASP A 151 -14.68 -0.56 9.62
CA ASP A 151 -15.73 0.07 8.82
C ASP A 151 -15.54 1.59 8.65
N GLY A 152 -14.30 2.06 8.56
CA GLY A 152 -13.89 3.47 8.46
C GLY A 152 -13.93 4.26 9.78
N GLU A 153 -14.32 3.64 10.89
CA GLU A 153 -14.17 4.20 12.23
C GLU A 153 -12.76 3.93 12.76
N ILE A 154 -12.12 4.96 13.30
CA ILE A 154 -10.85 4.85 14.02
C ILE A 154 -11.14 4.35 15.44
N TRP A 155 -10.81 3.10 15.72
CA TRP A 155 -11.01 2.49 17.04
C TRP A 155 -9.84 2.79 17.98
N SER A 156 -8.61 2.89 17.46
CA SER A 156 -7.44 3.29 18.24
C SER A 156 -6.38 3.93 17.37
N THR A 157 -5.69 4.93 17.91
CA THR A 157 -4.46 5.45 17.30
C THR A 157 -3.27 4.55 17.59
N PRO A 158 -2.16 4.72 16.85
CA PRO A 158 -0.93 4.03 17.16
C PRO A 158 -0.36 4.35 18.55
N GLN A 159 0.54 3.49 19.02
CA GLN A 159 1.29 3.64 20.26
C GLN A 159 2.03 4.98 20.29
N ILE A 160 2.02 5.65 21.44
CA ILE A 160 2.63 6.96 21.64
C ILE A 160 3.95 6.87 22.41
N GLY A 161 4.81 7.87 22.25
CA GLY A 161 6.12 7.97 22.93
C GLY A 161 6.05 7.82 24.45
N ASN A 162 5.05 8.47 25.07
CA ASN A 162 4.92 8.48 26.53
C ASN A 162 4.60 7.11 27.13
N GLU A 163 3.99 6.19 26.35
CA GLU A 163 3.77 4.81 26.79
C GLU A 163 5.11 4.07 26.99
N ASN A 164 6.12 4.32 26.14
CA ASN A 164 7.44 3.72 26.27
C ASN A 164 8.21 4.25 27.49
N LEU A 165 7.96 5.49 27.93
CA LEU A 165 8.61 6.04 29.13
C LEU A 165 8.17 5.30 30.41
N GLU A 166 6.95 4.77 30.40
CA GLU A 166 6.36 4.05 31.53
C GLU A 166 6.50 2.53 31.44
N ALA A 167 6.98 2.01 30.31
CA ALA A 167 7.24 0.59 30.12
C ALA A 167 8.23 0.04 31.16
N THR A 168 8.17 -1.27 31.37
CA THR A 168 8.99 -2.03 32.33
C THR A 168 9.88 -3.07 31.66
N ASN A 169 9.76 -3.21 30.34
CA ASN A 169 10.61 -4.04 29.50
C ASN A 169 11.77 -3.21 28.90
N ALA A 170 12.44 -3.79 27.90
CA ALA A 170 13.54 -3.15 27.16
C ALA A 170 13.12 -1.89 26.39
N GLU A 171 11.81 -1.63 26.21
CA GLU A 171 11.33 -0.41 25.55
C GLU A 171 11.37 0.81 26.47
N LYS A 172 11.62 0.63 27.78
CA LYS A 172 11.63 1.72 28.75
C LYS A 172 12.59 2.84 28.35
N GLY A 173 12.05 4.03 28.13
CA GLY A 173 12.84 5.21 27.75
C GLY A 173 13.24 5.26 26.27
N SER A 174 12.79 4.31 25.44
CA SER A 174 13.03 4.32 24.00
C SER A 174 12.09 5.28 23.27
N SER A 175 12.50 5.77 22.10
CA SER A 175 11.60 6.43 21.15
C SER A 175 10.64 5.42 20.54
N THR A 176 9.38 5.81 20.34
CA THR A 176 8.43 4.98 19.59
C THR A 176 8.72 5.07 18.09
N PRO A 177 9.06 3.96 17.41
CA PRO A 177 9.26 3.98 15.97
C PRO A 177 7.94 4.23 15.23
N PRO A 178 7.98 4.68 13.97
CA PRO A 178 6.79 4.78 13.13
C PRO A 178 5.99 3.48 13.14
N LYS A 179 4.67 3.60 13.29
CA LYS A 179 3.77 2.45 13.38
C LYS A 179 3.12 2.20 12.04
N TYR A 180 3.57 1.13 11.41
CA TYR A 180 3.00 0.68 10.16
C TYR A 180 1.69 -0.07 10.39
N ALA A 181 0.84 -0.07 9.36
CA ALA A 181 -0.37 -0.84 9.30
C ALA A 181 -0.57 -1.39 7.88
N PHE A 182 -1.29 -2.51 7.80
CA PHE A 182 -1.97 -2.94 6.57
C PHE A 182 -3.38 -2.37 6.60
N GLY A 183 -3.84 -1.85 5.47
CA GLY A 183 -5.17 -1.27 5.31
C GLY A 183 -5.86 -1.69 4.02
N MET A 184 -7.17 -1.46 3.99
CA MET A 184 -8.04 -1.65 2.83
C MET A 184 -8.90 -0.40 2.67
N THR A 185 -8.89 0.21 1.48
CA THR A 185 -9.75 1.37 1.18
C THR A 185 -11.19 0.97 0.91
N SER A 186 -12.11 1.94 0.86
CA SER A 186 -13.50 1.72 0.44
C SER A 186 -13.61 1.11 -0.96
N ASP A 187 -12.57 1.32 -1.80
CA ASP A 187 -12.50 0.86 -3.17
C ASP A 187 -11.76 -0.48 -3.29
N TYR A 188 -11.56 -1.18 -2.17
CA TYR A 188 -10.96 -2.52 -2.11
C TYR A 188 -9.50 -2.55 -2.60
N GLN A 189 -8.79 -1.45 -2.33
CA GLN A 189 -7.38 -1.28 -2.62
C GLN A 189 -6.53 -1.61 -1.36
N PRO A 190 -5.64 -2.63 -1.39
CA PRO A 190 -4.78 -2.97 -0.26
C PRO A 190 -3.60 -2.00 -0.13
N ILE A 191 -3.35 -1.47 1.07
CA ILE A 191 -2.28 -0.50 1.32
C ILE A 191 -1.40 -0.89 2.51
N VAL A 192 -0.11 -0.58 2.43
CA VAL A 192 0.84 -0.65 3.57
C VAL A 192 1.49 0.71 3.74
N GLY A 193 1.56 1.20 4.98
CA GLY A 193 2.01 2.55 5.27
C GLY A 193 1.96 2.90 6.75
N ILE A 194 2.17 4.17 7.08
CA ILE A 194 2.27 4.67 8.46
C ILE A 194 1.10 5.63 8.71
N PRO A 195 -0.11 5.14 8.99
CA PRO A 195 -1.23 6.01 9.34
C PRO A 195 -1.13 6.50 10.79
N ASP A 196 -1.62 7.70 11.02
CA ASP A 196 -1.90 8.28 12.34
C ASP A 196 -3.23 9.07 12.27
N ALA A 197 -3.73 9.56 13.41
CA ALA A 197 -4.91 10.40 13.46
C ALA A 197 -4.68 11.64 14.30
N ASN A 198 -4.99 12.80 13.74
CA ASN A 198 -5.04 14.05 14.46
C ASN A 198 -6.45 14.26 15.04
N ILE A 199 -6.53 14.43 16.36
CA ILE A 199 -7.79 14.68 17.08
C ILE A 199 -7.68 16.03 17.79
N VAL A 200 -8.35 17.02 17.23
CA VAL A 200 -8.31 18.41 17.70
C VAL A 200 -9.61 18.74 18.42
N ILE A 201 -9.52 18.98 19.73
CA ILE A 201 -10.64 19.37 20.58
C ILE A 201 -10.63 20.88 20.79
N LYS A 202 -11.70 21.55 20.37
CA LYS A 202 -11.95 22.98 20.60
C LYS A 202 -13.05 23.17 21.62
N ASN A 203 -12.71 23.75 22.76
CA ASN A 203 -13.68 24.32 23.69
C ASN A 203 -14.10 25.71 23.15
N THR A 204 -15.26 25.76 22.50
CA THR A 204 -15.75 26.96 21.82
C THR A 204 -16.24 28.02 22.80
N THR A 205 -16.73 27.62 23.99
CA THR A 205 -17.11 28.55 25.07
C THR A 205 -15.91 29.37 25.55
N LYS A 206 -14.74 28.74 25.67
CA LYS A 206 -13.51 29.36 26.21
C LYS A 206 -12.48 29.72 25.15
N ASN A 207 -12.80 29.48 23.87
CA ASN A 207 -11.89 29.64 22.73
C ASN A 207 -10.52 28.98 22.96
N LYS A 208 -10.51 27.76 23.53
CA LYS A 208 -9.29 27.00 23.79
C LYS A 208 -9.25 25.76 22.90
N THR A 209 -8.11 25.53 22.26
CA THR A 209 -7.88 24.37 21.41
C THR A 209 -6.80 23.50 22.02
N VAL A 210 -7.04 22.19 22.06
CA VAL A 210 -6.08 21.18 22.52
C VAL A 210 -6.08 20.03 21.53
N THR A 211 -4.92 19.41 21.34
CA THR A 211 -4.78 18.21 20.51
C THR A 211 -4.53 17.01 21.43
N ALA A 212 -5.28 15.94 21.23
CA ALA A 212 -5.06 14.71 21.97
C ALA A 212 -3.78 14.01 21.45
N ASP A 213 -3.08 13.34 22.36
CA ASP A 213 -1.92 12.54 22.01
C ASP A 213 -2.34 11.15 21.47
N GLY A 214 -3.55 10.67 21.78
CA GLY A 214 -4.08 9.44 21.19
C GLY A 214 -5.54 9.14 21.53
N LEU A 215 -6.09 8.13 20.85
CA LEU A 215 -7.43 7.57 21.06
C LEU A 215 -7.31 6.15 21.61
N ASN A 216 -8.02 5.87 22.70
CA ASN A 216 -8.09 4.56 23.35
C ASN A 216 -6.71 3.93 23.64
N ARG A 217 -5.76 4.76 24.08
CA ARG A 217 -4.38 4.40 24.46
C ARG A 217 -4.25 4.14 25.95
N LEU A 218 -3.08 3.70 26.44
CA LEU A 218 -2.81 3.71 27.87
C LEU A 218 -2.85 5.16 28.40
N PRO A 219 -3.34 5.41 29.64
CA PRO A 219 -3.33 6.74 30.25
C PRO A 219 -1.91 7.08 30.74
N ALA A 220 -0.95 7.19 29.82
CA ALA A 220 0.46 7.42 30.12
C ALA A 220 0.68 8.82 30.73
N ASN A 221 1.68 8.97 31.60
CA ASN A 221 2.03 10.28 32.16
C ASN A 221 2.39 11.28 31.05
N ASN A 222 2.17 12.57 31.31
CA ASN A 222 2.38 13.67 30.34
C ASN A 222 1.59 13.53 29.03
N SER A 223 0.45 12.83 29.04
CA SER A 223 -0.40 12.60 27.86
C SER A 223 -1.83 13.08 28.08
N LEU A 224 -2.51 13.46 27.01
CA LEU A 224 -3.94 13.70 26.90
C LEU A 224 -4.54 12.63 25.98
N ILE A 225 -5.33 11.71 26.54
CA ILE A 225 -5.94 10.60 25.79
C ILE A 225 -7.45 10.81 25.69
N VAL A 226 -8.02 10.53 24.52
CA VAL A 226 -9.46 10.43 24.33
C VAL A 226 -9.88 8.98 24.51
N TYR A 227 -10.93 8.75 25.29
CA TYR A 227 -11.58 7.45 25.38
C TYR A 227 -13.02 7.54 24.91
N ASN A 228 -13.47 6.58 24.10
CA ASN A 228 -14.85 6.44 23.65
C ASN A 228 -15.40 5.06 24.00
N ASN A 229 -16.62 4.76 23.55
CA ASN A 229 -17.31 3.50 23.86
C ASN A 229 -16.76 2.25 23.16
N ARG A 230 -15.56 2.31 22.58
CA ARG A 230 -14.81 1.12 22.11
C ARG A 230 -13.94 0.51 23.19
N VAL A 231 -13.78 1.17 24.34
CA VAL A 231 -13.14 0.60 25.54
C VAL A 231 -14.14 0.54 26.69
N ALA A 232 -13.95 -0.42 27.61
CA ALA A 232 -14.86 -0.58 28.75
C ALA A 232 -14.72 0.53 29.81
N ASN A 233 -13.54 1.17 29.89
CA ASN A 233 -13.23 2.26 30.81
C ASN A 233 -11.92 2.95 30.39
N SER A 234 -11.68 4.17 30.91
CA SER A 234 -10.48 4.98 30.64
C SER A 234 -9.25 4.56 31.46
N ARG A 235 -9.42 3.64 32.42
CA ARG A 235 -8.36 3.21 33.36
C ARG A 235 -7.73 4.39 34.12
N ALA A 236 -8.50 5.45 34.37
CA ALA A 236 -8.05 6.68 35.03
C ALA A 236 -7.27 6.40 36.33
N LEU A 237 -6.19 7.15 36.53
CA LEU A 237 -5.36 7.07 37.73
C LEU A 237 -5.63 8.25 38.65
N ALA A 238 -5.25 8.13 39.93
CA ALA A 238 -5.54 9.14 40.95
C ALA A 238 -4.92 10.53 40.64
N ASP A 239 -3.85 10.57 39.84
CA ASP A 239 -3.18 11.79 39.38
C ASP A 239 -3.70 12.32 38.02
N ALA A 240 -4.76 11.70 37.49
CA ALA A 240 -5.40 12.13 36.24
C ALA A 240 -6.53 13.13 36.50
N CYS A 241 -6.69 14.07 35.57
CA CYS A 241 -7.91 14.86 35.44
C CYS A 241 -8.75 14.26 34.31
N GLU A 242 -10.05 14.07 34.52
CA GLU A 242 -10.97 13.61 33.48
C GLU A 242 -12.05 14.65 33.16
N VAL A 243 -12.39 14.77 31.87
CA VAL A 243 -13.52 15.57 31.40
C VAL A 243 -14.46 14.65 30.64
N GLU A 244 -15.67 14.48 31.16
CA GLU A 244 -16.75 13.74 30.52
C GLU A 244 -17.51 14.65 29.56
N ILE A 245 -17.59 14.26 28.29
CA ILE A 245 -18.23 15.04 27.23
C ILE A 245 -19.32 14.19 26.61
N GLU A 246 -20.53 14.75 26.57
CA GLU A 246 -21.65 14.18 25.82
C GLU A 246 -21.65 14.78 24.41
N LEU A 247 -21.67 13.90 23.40
CA LEU A 247 -21.56 14.25 21.99
C LEU A 247 -22.86 13.91 21.23
N ASP A 248 -23.01 14.47 20.05
CA ASP A 248 -23.96 14.03 19.03
C ASP A 248 -23.66 12.61 18.51
N SER A 249 -22.38 12.28 18.37
CA SER A 249 -21.85 10.98 17.96
C SER A 249 -20.50 10.70 18.64
N ASP A 250 -20.22 9.43 18.96
CA ASP A 250 -18.92 8.96 19.49
C ASP A 250 -18.05 8.21 18.46
N VAL A 251 -18.44 8.28 17.18
CA VAL A 251 -17.78 7.61 16.05
C VAL A 251 -16.71 8.54 15.46
N PHE A 252 -15.44 8.16 15.58
CA PHE A 252 -14.31 8.92 15.04
C PHE A 252 -13.97 8.44 13.63
N ARG A 253 -13.99 9.34 12.65
CA ARG A 253 -13.64 9.05 11.24
C ARG A 253 -12.79 10.18 10.68
N HIS A 254 -12.06 9.92 9.60
CA HIS A 254 -11.44 10.99 8.83
C HIS A 254 -12.51 12.00 8.37
N GLY A 255 -12.25 13.29 8.55
CA GLY A 255 -13.16 14.38 8.16
C GLY A 255 -14.34 14.59 9.13
N ALA A 256 -14.48 13.77 10.17
CA ALA A 256 -15.58 13.92 11.13
C ALA A 256 -15.43 15.19 11.98
N VAL A 257 -16.53 15.91 12.13
CA VAL A 257 -16.67 17.04 13.04
C VAL A 257 -17.76 16.70 14.06
N LEU A 258 -17.36 16.32 15.27
CA LEU A 258 -18.26 15.96 16.36
C LEU A 258 -18.53 17.18 17.23
N SER A 259 -19.74 17.30 17.76
CA SER A 259 -20.13 18.43 18.61
C SER A 259 -20.76 17.95 19.91
N GLY A 260 -20.52 18.68 20.99
CA GLY A 260 -21.08 18.29 22.28
C GLY A 260 -20.90 19.29 23.40
N THR A 261 -21.18 18.83 24.61
CA THR A 261 -21.15 19.63 25.83
C THR A 261 -20.44 18.87 26.94
N VAL A 262 -19.59 19.57 27.69
CA VAL A 262 -18.97 19.02 28.91
C VAL A 262 -20.06 18.73 29.93
N LYS A 263 -20.16 17.47 30.34
CA LYS A 263 -21.13 17.01 31.32
C LYS A 263 -20.58 17.08 32.74
N ALA A 264 -19.36 16.61 32.93
CA ALA A 264 -18.71 16.58 34.23
C ALA A 264 -17.20 16.74 34.10
N VAL A 265 -16.56 17.22 35.17
CA VAL A 265 -15.12 17.32 35.31
C VAL A 265 -14.72 16.64 36.62
N TYR A 266 -13.71 15.79 36.56
CA TYR A 266 -13.17 15.02 37.67
C TYR A 266 -11.72 15.49 37.90
N PRO A 267 -11.48 16.40 38.86
CA PRO A 267 -10.15 16.97 39.08
C PRO A 267 -9.15 15.94 39.62
N SER A 268 -7.89 16.09 39.21
CA SER A 268 -6.77 15.29 39.73
C SER A 268 -6.70 15.30 41.25
N GLY A 269 -6.54 14.11 41.84
CA GLY A 269 -6.40 13.92 43.29
C GLY A 269 -7.69 14.05 44.11
N GLN A 270 -8.85 14.30 43.49
CA GLN A 270 -10.11 14.51 44.21
C GLN A 270 -11.05 13.29 44.19
N GLY A 271 -10.69 12.22 43.47
CA GLY A 271 -11.50 11.01 43.33
C GLY A 271 -12.67 11.15 42.35
N GLY A 272 -13.29 10.02 42.01
CA GLY A 272 -14.31 9.91 40.95
C GLY A 272 -13.70 9.60 39.57
N THR A 273 -14.45 8.89 38.74
CA THR A 273 -14.04 8.53 37.36
C THR A 273 -15.20 8.77 36.42
N ALA A 274 -14.89 9.27 35.22
CA ALA A 274 -15.90 9.45 34.20
C ALA A 274 -16.45 8.09 33.74
N THR A 275 -17.72 8.08 33.31
CA THR A 275 -18.33 6.87 32.74
C THR A 275 -18.27 6.92 31.22
N ILE A 276 -17.73 5.87 30.61
CA ILE A 276 -17.78 5.67 29.16
C ILE A 276 -19.12 5.04 28.77
N GLY A 277 -19.70 5.53 27.68
CA GLY A 277 -20.95 5.00 27.14
C GLY A 277 -21.23 5.55 25.74
N LYS A 278 -22.32 5.10 25.12
CA LYS A 278 -22.73 5.57 23.80
C LYS A 278 -22.85 7.10 23.77
N ASN A 279 -22.33 7.73 22.72
CA ASN A 279 -22.33 9.17 22.51
C ASN A 279 -21.62 9.95 23.64
N ARG A 280 -20.66 9.31 24.30
CA ARG A 280 -19.89 9.89 25.39
C ARG A 280 -18.42 9.58 25.24
N ILE A 281 -17.62 10.62 25.40
CA ILE A 281 -16.17 10.48 25.46
C ILE A 281 -15.64 10.99 26.79
N VAL A 282 -14.41 10.57 27.10
CA VAL A 282 -13.65 11.03 28.25
C VAL A 282 -12.32 11.54 27.76
N LEU A 283 -11.97 12.78 28.12
CA LEU A 283 -10.62 13.28 28.00
C LEU A 283 -9.89 13.01 29.30
N THR A 284 -8.79 12.25 29.26
CA THR A 284 -7.98 11.94 30.45
C THR A 284 -6.60 12.55 30.27
N ALA A 285 -6.25 13.52 31.12
CA ALA A 285 -4.93 14.16 31.11
C ALA A 285 -4.12 13.81 32.36
N ARG A 286 -2.83 13.59 32.20
CA ARG A 286 -1.87 13.37 33.29
C ARG A 286 -0.62 14.23 33.14
N GLY A 287 0.09 14.44 34.26
CA GLY A 287 1.38 15.15 34.29
C GLY A 287 1.30 16.57 33.70
N SER A 288 2.22 16.90 32.81
CA SER A 288 2.29 18.22 32.16
C SER A 288 1.03 18.59 31.37
N LYS A 289 0.25 17.59 30.92
CA LYS A 289 -0.98 17.79 30.15
C LYS A 289 -2.18 18.17 31.02
N LEU A 290 -2.10 18.09 32.35
CA LEU A 290 -3.20 18.53 33.24
C LEU A 290 -3.65 19.98 32.95
N SER A 291 -2.69 20.86 32.66
CA SER A 291 -2.93 22.27 32.33
C SER A 291 -3.72 22.50 31.02
N THR A 292 -3.84 21.47 30.19
CA THR A 292 -4.57 21.56 28.92
C THR A 292 -6.09 21.54 29.15
N ILE A 293 -6.57 20.74 30.11
CA ILE A 293 -8.01 20.52 30.34
C ILE A 293 -8.52 21.00 31.72
N ASN A 294 -7.65 21.43 32.64
CA ASN A 294 -8.04 21.86 34.00
C ASN A 294 -9.05 23.03 34.06
N ASN A 295 -9.12 23.85 33.01
CA ASN A 295 -10.06 24.98 32.94
C ASN A 295 -11.37 24.61 32.24
N PHE A 296 -11.60 23.36 31.85
CA PHE A 296 -12.90 22.93 31.33
C PHE A 296 -13.93 22.95 32.47
N ALA A 297 -15.18 23.25 32.16
CA ALA A 297 -16.27 23.29 33.13
C ALA A 297 -17.54 22.68 32.53
N THR A 298 -18.39 22.11 33.39
CA THR A 298 -19.72 21.66 33.00
C THR A 298 -20.47 22.75 32.22
N GLY A 299 -21.05 22.37 31.09
CA GLY A 299 -21.77 23.27 30.18
C GLY A 299 -20.92 23.87 29.07
N ASP A 300 -19.58 23.76 29.11
CA ASP A 300 -18.71 24.20 28.01
C ASP A 300 -19.09 23.47 26.71
N LYS A 301 -19.13 24.21 25.61
CA LYS A 301 -19.41 23.69 24.26
C LYS A 301 -18.12 23.24 23.60
N ILE A 302 -18.16 22.05 23.01
CA ILE A 302 -17.00 21.37 22.44
C ILE A 302 -17.26 21.04 20.97
N THR A 303 -16.24 21.22 20.13
CA THR A 303 -16.17 20.65 18.78
C THR A 303 -14.89 19.83 18.67
N ILE A 304 -14.96 18.67 18.02
CA ILE A 304 -13.83 17.76 17.82
C ILE A 304 -13.68 17.51 16.32
N ASN A 305 -12.48 17.77 15.79
CA ASN A 305 -12.14 17.43 14.41
C ASN A 305 -11.21 16.22 14.42
N CYS A 306 -11.51 15.24 13.58
CA CYS A 306 -10.70 14.05 13.41
C CYS A 306 -10.22 13.93 11.96
N SER A 307 -8.92 13.69 11.76
CA SER A 307 -8.36 13.50 10.43
C SER A 307 -7.24 12.46 10.45
N ILE A 308 -7.33 11.45 9.59
CA ILE A 308 -6.22 10.55 9.30
C ILE A 308 -5.10 11.30 8.57
N THR A 309 -3.86 11.06 9.01
CA THR A 309 -2.63 11.57 8.40
C THR A 309 -1.70 10.41 8.07
N SER A 310 -0.88 10.51 7.02
CA SER A 310 0.17 9.54 6.74
C SER A 310 1.37 10.17 6.03
N SER A 311 2.54 9.56 6.16
CA SER A 311 3.76 9.99 5.47
C SER A 311 3.80 9.63 3.98
N SER A 312 2.94 8.70 3.53
CA SER A 312 2.76 8.30 2.14
C SER A 312 1.30 7.90 1.90
N ASN A 313 0.86 7.95 0.64
CA ASN A 313 -0.49 7.50 0.24
C ASN A 313 -1.60 8.16 1.08
N GLN A 314 -1.47 9.46 1.34
CA GLN A 314 -2.34 10.21 2.26
C GLN A 314 -3.83 10.05 1.91
N ASP A 315 -4.19 10.18 0.64
CA ASP A 315 -5.59 10.09 0.20
C ASP A 315 -6.15 8.68 0.36
N LEU A 316 -5.35 7.64 0.08
CA LEU A 316 -5.74 6.26 0.31
C LEU A 316 -5.96 5.96 1.80
N TRP A 317 -5.11 6.48 2.68
CA TRP A 317 -5.31 6.35 4.12
C TRP A 317 -6.53 7.11 4.62
N GLN A 318 -6.88 8.25 4.00
CA GLN A 318 -8.13 8.96 4.31
C GLN A 318 -9.36 8.22 3.83
N ASN A 319 -9.23 7.40 2.77
CA ASN A 319 -10.26 6.51 2.25
C ASN A 319 -10.21 5.09 2.85
N CYS A 320 -9.41 4.87 3.88
CA CYS A 320 -9.22 3.55 4.49
C CYS A 320 -10.42 3.17 5.35
N VAL A 321 -10.99 1.98 5.11
CA VAL A 321 -12.15 1.45 5.85
C VAL A 321 -11.82 0.27 6.75
N GLN A 322 -10.74 -0.47 6.49
CA GLN A 322 -10.24 -1.49 7.40
C GLN A 322 -8.74 -1.31 7.58
N ALA A 323 -8.23 -1.38 8.81
CA ALA A 323 -6.80 -1.37 9.04
C ALA A 323 -6.43 -2.09 10.33
N ALA A 324 -5.28 -2.76 10.32
CA ALA A 324 -4.67 -3.32 11.52
C ALA A 324 -3.16 -3.02 11.55
N GLY A 325 -2.68 -2.68 12.74
CA GLY A 325 -1.26 -2.54 13.03
C GLY A 325 -0.52 -3.88 13.03
N GLY A 326 0.76 -3.84 13.41
CA GLY A 326 1.64 -5.00 13.48
C GLY A 326 3.06 -4.62 13.84
N HIS A 327 4.04 -5.43 13.41
CA HIS A 327 5.46 -5.13 13.56
C HIS A 327 5.93 -4.07 12.58
N MET A 328 6.20 -4.46 11.33
CA MET A 328 6.84 -3.62 10.31
C MET A 328 6.73 -4.24 8.92
N PRO A 329 6.86 -3.44 7.84
CA PRO A 329 6.96 -3.96 6.49
C PRO A 329 8.28 -4.70 6.28
N ILE A 330 8.21 -5.83 5.57
CA ILE A 330 9.40 -6.54 5.07
C ILE A 330 9.71 -6.04 3.67
N LEU A 331 8.69 -5.97 2.81
CA LEU A 331 8.77 -5.45 1.45
C LEU A 331 7.76 -4.31 1.27
N ILE A 332 8.16 -3.28 0.53
CA ILE A 332 7.28 -2.26 -0.01
C ILE A 332 7.64 -2.11 -1.48
N ASN A 333 6.67 -2.25 -2.37
CA ASN A 333 6.84 -2.09 -3.82
C ASN A 333 7.99 -2.94 -4.38
N GLY A 334 8.03 -4.22 -4.02
CA GLY A 334 9.07 -5.19 -4.40
C GLY A 334 10.44 -4.98 -3.75
N SER A 335 10.64 -3.86 -3.04
CA SER A 335 11.90 -3.49 -2.41
C SER A 335 11.93 -3.88 -0.94
N VAL A 336 13.12 -4.24 -0.43
CA VAL A 336 13.30 -4.53 1.00
C VAL A 336 13.08 -3.23 1.78
N SER A 337 12.02 -3.19 2.58
CA SER A 337 11.72 -2.05 3.44
C SER A 337 12.52 -2.09 4.73
N THR A 338 12.68 -3.28 5.31
CA THR A 338 13.44 -3.46 6.55
C THR A 338 14.46 -4.58 6.34
N GLN A 339 15.74 -4.25 6.46
CA GLN A 339 16.79 -5.25 6.42
C GLN A 339 16.98 -5.86 7.81
N PHE A 340 16.68 -7.15 7.92
CA PHE A 340 16.93 -7.90 9.14
C PHE A 340 18.31 -8.59 9.08
N THR A 341 18.97 -8.65 10.23
CA THR A 341 20.25 -9.36 10.39
C THR A 341 20.19 -10.43 11.48
N GLY A 342 19.07 -10.50 12.21
CA GLY A 342 18.86 -11.47 13.28
C GLY A 342 18.88 -12.91 12.77
N THR A 343 19.51 -13.77 13.57
CA THR A 343 19.58 -15.22 13.32
C THR A 343 18.54 -16.00 14.11
N GLY A 344 17.73 -15.31 14.91
CA GLY A 344 16.60 -15.89 15.64
C GLY A 344 15.58 -16.46 14.67
N ARG A 345 15.00 -17.62 15.03
CA ARG A 345 13.96 -18.29 14.25
C ARG A 345 12.62 -18.08 14.90
N TRP A 346 11.64 -17.64 14.12
CA TRP A 346 10.34 -17.26 14.65
C TRP A 346 9.19 -17.85 13.82
N PRO A 347 8.05 -18.14 14.46
CA PRO A 347 6.76 -18.21 13.77
C PRO A 347 6.36 -16.79 13.31
N TYR A 348 5.79 -16.69 12.11
CA TYR A 348 5.39 -15.42 11.48
C TYR A 348 3.94 -15.45 11.04
N THR A 349 3.25 -14.32 11.20
CA THR A 349 2.01 -14.01 10.48
C THR A 349 2.29 -12.83 9.57
N LEU A 350 2.04 -12.99 8.28
CA LEU A 350 2.32 -12.00 7.25
C LEU A 350 1.05 -11.70 6.47
N ILE A 351 0.92 -10.46 6.02
CA ILE A 351 -0.09 -10.08 5.04
C ILE A 351 0.51 -9.13 4.02
N GLY A 352 0.02 -9.16 2.80
CA GLY A 352 0.47 -8.26 1.76
C GLY A 352 -0.23 -8.52 0.45
N PHE A 353 0.34 -8.01 -0.62
CA PHE A 353 -0.20 -8.16 -1.96
C PHE A 353 0.90 -8.41 -2.99
N LYS A 354 0.52 -9.11 -4.06
CA LYS A 354 1.30 -9.32 -5.29
C LYS A 354 1.23 -8.05 -6.15
N SER A 355 2.06 -7.99 -7.20
CA SER A 355 2.09 -6.81 -8.09
C SER A 355 0.78 -6.57 -8.85
N ASP A 356 -0.07 -7.59 -8.98
CA ASP A 356 -1.40 -7.52 -9.58
C ASP A 356 -2.51 -7.15 -8.58
N GLY A 357 -2.17 -6.93 -7.30
CA GLY A 357 -3.13 -6.62 -6.24
C GLY A 357 -3.72 -7.83 -5.52
N THR A 358 -3.44 -9.05 -5.96
CA THR A 358 -3.85 -10.28 -5.26
C THR A 358 -3.33 -10.25 -3.83
N VAL A 359 -4.20 -10.46 -2.86
CA VAL A 359 -3.87 -10.41 -1.44
C VAL A 359 -3.42 -11.79 -0.97
N MET A 360 -2.36 -11.83 -0.15
CA MET A 360 -1.88 -13.04 0.50
C MET A 360 -1.85 -12.85 2.01
N MET A 361 -2.31 -13.87 2.74
CA MET A 361 -2.18 -14.00 4.19
C MET A 361 -1.39 -15.27 4.48
N THR A 362 -0.26 -15.15 5.15
CA THR A 362 0.67 -16.27 5.34
C THR A 362 0.97 -16.51 6.81
N THR A 363 0.92 -17.77 7.25
CA THR A 363 1.50 -18.19 8.53
C THR A 363 2.68 -19.12 8.31
N VAL A 364 3.76 -18.87 9.03
CA VAL A 364 4.90 -19.78 9.15
C VAL A 364 4.91 -20.33 10.57
N ASP A 365 4.80 -21.64 10.72
CA ASP A 365 4.94 -22.29 12.03
C ASP A 365 6.39 -22.19 12.53
N GLY A 366 6.60 -22.35 13.84
CA GLY A 366 7.95 -22.30 14.39
C GLY A 366 8.06 -22.81 15.81
N ARG A 367 9.30 -22.89 16.31
CA ARG A 367 9.64 -23.39 17.66
C ARG A 367 9.25 -24.86 17.89
N GLN A 368 9.09 -25.64 16.82
CA GLN A 368 8.68 -27.05 16.87
C GLN A 368 9.73 -27.93 16.19
N SER A 369 10.65 -28.45 17.00
CA SER A 369 11.77 -29.28 16.52
C SER A 369 11.30 -30.43 15.63
N GLY A 370 11.92 -30.60 14.46
CA GLY A 370 11.60 -31.65 13.49
C GLY A 370 10.33 -31.44 12.67
N TYR A 371 9.56 -30.38 12.92
CA TYR A 371 8.32 -30.08 12.20
C TYR A 371 8.35 -28.70 11.53
N SER A 372 8.51 -27.64 12.33
CA SER A 372 8.70 -26.28 11.81
C SER A 372 9.57 -25.48 12.78
N VAL A 373 10.76 -25.08 12.33
CA VAL A 373 11.70 -24.35 13.18
C VAL A 373 11.47 -22.84 13.18
N GLY A 374 10.74 -22.32 12.19
CA GLY A 374 10.58 -20.91 11.93
C GLY A 374 11.68 -20.36 11.01
N ILE A 375 11.35 -19.31 10.27
CA ILE A 375 12.28 -18.62 9.39
C ILE A 375 13.22 -17.75 10.22
N GLN A 376 14.48 -17.60 9.78
CA GLN A 376 15.39 -16.64 10.39
C GLN A 376 15.08 -15.24 9.87
N GLU A 377 15.08 -14.24 10.74
CA GLU A 377 14.76 -12.85 10.35
C GLU A 377 15.58 -12.40 9.13
N LYS A 378 16.90 -12.68 9.11
CA LYS A 378 17.78 -12.33 8.00
C LYS A 378 17.39 -12.89 6.62
N HIS A 379 16.59 -13.95 6.56
CA HIS A 379 16.12 -14.56 5.31
C HIS A 379 14.67 -14.18 4.96
N LEU A 380 13.99 -13.41 5.81
CA LEU A 380 12.57 -13.16 5.69
C LEU A 380 12.21 -12.39 4.41
N ALA A 381 13.04 -11.44 3.99
CA ALA A 381 12.82 -10.69 2.77
C ALA A 381 12.94 -11.56 1.50
N ASP A 382 13.95 -12.44 1.47
CA ASP A 382 14.13 -13.37 0.34
C ASP A 382 12.99 -14.40 0.29
N PHE A 383 12.61 -14.94 1.45
CA PHE A 383 11.44 -15.81 1.59
C PHE A 383 10.16 -15.15 1.04
N CYS A 384 9.88 -13.90 1.42
CA CYS A 384 8.67 -13.20 0.97
C CYS A 384 8.69 -12.95 -0.54
N LYS A 385 9.85 -12.65 -1.12
CA LYS A 385 10.00 -12.46 -2.57
C LYS A 385 9.79 -13.77 -3.33
N GLU A 386 10.37 -14.87 -2.87
CA GLU A 386 10.17 -16.19 -3.47
C GLU A 386 8.71 -16.64 -3.42
N LEU A 387 8.03 -16.36 -2.30
CA LEU A 387 6.61 -16.64 -2.14
C LEU A 387 5.70 -15.77 -3.03
N GLY A 388 6.23 -14.67 -3.57
CA GLY A 388 5.56 -13.82 -4.56
C GLY A 388 5.07 -12.46 -4.04
N TYR A 389 5.35 -12.08 -2.79
CA TYR A 389 4.94 -10.77 -2.28
C TYR A 389 5.63 -9.63 -3.03
N ASN A 390 4.84 -8.61 -3.41
CA ASN A 390 5.36 -7.31 -3.82
C ASN A 390 5.53 -6.40 -2.59
N SER A 391 4.45 -6.21 -1.84
CA SER A 391 4.47 -5.53 -0.54
C SER A 391 4.00 -6.50 0.53
N VAL A 392 4.67 -6.53 1.67
CA VAL A 392 4.30 -7.43 2.77
C VAL A 392 4.60 -6.79 4.12
N PHE A 393 3.64 -6.93 5.01
CA PHE A 393 3.60 -6.44 6.35
C PHE A 393 3.60 -7.61 7.35
N TRP A 394 4.46 -7.52 8.36
CA TRP A 394 4.57 -8.52 9.41
C TRP A 394 3.65 -8.16 10.58
N PHE A 395 2.66 -9.02 10.84
CA PHE A 395 1.76 -8.97 12.01
C PHE A 395 2.39 -9.61 13.25
N ASP A 396 1.71 -9.61 14.40
CA ASP A 396 2.24 -10.31 15.58
C ASP A 396 2.52 -11.79 15.28
N GLY A 397 3.67 -12.28 15.73
CA GLY A 397 4.13 -13.63 15.44
C GLY A 397 4.16 -14.51 16.69
N GLY A 398 5.07 -15.49 16.70
CA GLY A 398 5.25 -16.36 17.85
C GLY A 398 3.98 -17.18 18.15
N GLY A 399 3.61 -17.27 19.43
CA GLY A 399 2.43 -18.03 19.87
C GLY A 399 1.08 -17.46 19.41
N SER A 400 1.07 -16.25 18.88
CA SER A 400 -0.12 -15.59 18.32
C SER A 400 -0.44 -16.11 16.92
N THR A 401 0.58 -16.59 16.19
CA THR A 401 0.49 -17.10 14.82
C THR A 401 -0.58 -18.18 14.69
N THR A 402 -1.70 -17.81 14.09
CA THR A 402 -2.85 -18.69 13.89
C THR A 402 -3.49 -18.35 12.55
N LEU A 403 -3.73 -19.36 11.71
CA LEU A 403 -4.55 -19.28 10.50
C LEU A 403 -5.75 -20.22 10.65
N VAL A 404 -6.93 -19.72 10.32
CA VAL A 404 -8.17 -20.51 10.32
C VAL A 404 -8.87 -20.42 8.99
N THR A 405 -9.58 -21.48 8.60
CA THR A 405 -10.53 -21.47 7.47
C THR A 405 -11.88 -21.98 7.93
N ILE A 406 -12.93 -21.59 7.24
CA ILE A 406 -14.27 -22.15 7.43
C ILE A 406 -14.28 -23.65 7.16
N ASP A 407 -15.08 -24.39 7.93
CA ASP A 407 -15.41 -25.79 7.71
C ASP A 407 -16.84 -25.88 7.18
N GLU A 408 -16.97 -26.24 5.91
CA GLU A 408 -18.26 -26.41 5.24
C GLU A 408 -19.19 -27.40 5.93
N SER A 409 -18.63 -28.37 6.68
CA SER A 409 -19.43 -29.41 7.31
C SER A 409 -20.04 -29.01 8.66
N SER A 410 -19.58 -27.91 9.27
CA SER A 410 -19.96 -27.61 10.65
C SER A 410 -20.18 -26.13 10.99
N GLU A 411 -20.09 -25.20 10.03
CA GLU A 411 -20.10 -23.74 10.25
C GLU A 411 -19.11 -23.29 11.36
N ASN A 412 -18.10 -24.12 11.66
CA ASN A 412 -17.01 -23.80 12.56
C ASN A 412 -15.75 -23.48 11.76
N TYR A 413 -14.67 -23.21 12.49
CA TYR A 413 -13.38 -22.89 11.92
C TYR A 413 -12.35 -23.95 12.27
N VAL A 414 -11.58 -24.35 11.26
CA VAL A 414 -10.45 -25.27 11.39
C VAL A 414 -9.17 -24.44 11.46
N VAL A 415 -8.36 -24.69 12.49
CA VAL A 415 -7.00 -24.14 12.55
C VAL A 415 -6.12 -24.92 11.57
N ARG A 416 -5.50 -24.22 10.62
CA ARG A 416 -4.70 -24.84 9.55
C ARG A 416 -3.25 -25.08 9.94
N ASN A 417 -2.66 -24.11 10.65
CA ASN A 417 -1.29 -24.19 11.12
C ASN A 417 -1.21 -24.88 12.50
N LYS A 418 0.00 -25.09 13.03
CA LYS A 418 0.22 -25.66 14.36
C LYS A 418 0.78 -24.61 15.34
N PRO A 419 -0.06 -23.97 16.17
CA PRO A 419 0.36 -22.91 17.09
C PRO A 419 1.55 -23.29 17.98
N SER A 420 2.51 -22.37 18.12
CA SER A 420 3.76 -22.66 18.84
C SER A 420 3.60 -22.86 20.34
N ASP A 421 2.51 -22.36 20.93
CA ASP A 421 2.19 -22.51 22.35
C ASP A 421 1.49 -23.86 22.66
N GLY A 422 1.28 -24.72 21.65
CA GLY A 422 0.57 -25.98 21.75
C GLY A 422 -0.95 -25.87 21.55
N SER A 423 -1.50 -24.68 21.69
CA SER A 423 -2.89 -24.32 21.36
C SER A 423 -2.98 -22.89 20.83
N PRO A 424 -4.06 -22.51 20.11
CA PRO A 424 -4.27 -21.14 19.67
C PRO A 424 -4.32 -20.15 20.84
N ARG A 425 -3.52 -19.09 20.77
CA ARG A 425 -3.51 -18.01 21.77
C ARG A 425 -4.71 -17.07 21.59
N ALA A 426 -5.21 -16.53 22.69
CA ALA A 426 -6.15 -15.41 22.63
C ALA A 426 -5.43 -14.12 22.23
N VAL A 427 -5.89 -13.50 21.15
CA VAL A 427 -5.34 -12.27 20.53
C VAL A 427 -6.37 -11.15 20.61
N ILE A 428 -5.94 -9.90 20.40
CA ILE A 428 -6.81 -8.72 20.51
C ILE A 428 -7.63 -8.42 19.26
N ASN A 429 -7.11 -8.76 18.09
CA ASN A 429 -7.76 -8.57 16.81
C ASN A 429 -7.20 -9.57 15.77
N SER A 430 -7.92 -9.67 14.66
CA SER A 430 -7.65 -10.54 13.53
C SER A 430 -7.91 -9.78 12.24
N LEU A 431 -7.40 -10.30 11.13
CA LEU A 431 -7.80 -9.87 9.80
C LEU A 431 -8.40 -11.06 9.08
N ALA A 432 -9.46 -10.84 8.30
CA ALA A 432 -10.22 -11.90 7.67
C ALA A 432 -10.50 -11.58 6.20
N VAL A 433 -10.54 -12.62 5.37
CA VAL A 433 -11.21 -12.57 4.07
C VAL A 433 -12.63 -13.10 4.24
N CYS A 434 -13.60 -12.33 3.77
CA CYS A 434 -15.02 -12.60 3.94
C CYS A 434 -15.70 -12.75 2.58
N TRP A 435 -16.60 -13.73 2.49
CA TRP A 435 -17.64 -13.79 1.48
C TRP A 435 -18.78 -12.85 1.85
N ASN A 436 -19.28 -12.12 0.88
CA ASN A 436 -20.46 -11.26 0.98
C ASN A 436 -21.52 -11.83 0.05
N ASP A 437 -22.72 -12.09 0.57
CA ASP A 437 -23.83 -12.63 -0.23
C ASP A 437 -24.24 -11.65 -1.34
N ASN A 438 -24.03 -10.36 -1.09
CA ASN A 438 -24.19 -9.30 -2.08
C ASN A 438 -22.82 -8.86 -2.59
N ALA A 439 -22.66 -8.90 -3.91
CA ALA A 439 -21.47 -8.38 -4.57
C ALA A 439 -21.32 -6.88 -4.29
N ARG A 440 -20.12 -6.48 -3.87
CA ARG A 440 -19.76 -5.09 -3.60
C ARG A 440 -19.41 -4.33 -4.89
N GLY A 441 -18.99 -3.06 -4.80
CA GLY A 441 -18.47 -2.32 -5.96
C GLY A 441 -17.24 -2.98 -6.61
N ALA A 442 -16.89 -2.56 -7.83
CA ALA A 442 -15.64 -2.98 -8.47
C ALA A 442 -14.42 -2.55 -7.63
N GLN A 443 -13.32 -3.28 -7.76
CA GLN A 443 -12.05 -2.84 -7.18
C GLN A 443 -11.57 -1.57 -7.90
N GLY A 444 -11.19 -0.55 -7.14
CA GLY A 444 -10.62 0.67 -7.69
C GLY A 444 -9.21 0.45 -8.25
N ALA A 445 -8.71 1.43 -8.99
CA ALA A 445 -7.41 1.37 -9.64
C ALA A 445 -6.25 1.05 -8.68
N LEU A 446 -5.40 0.11 -9.09
CA LEU A 446 -4.19 -0.28 -8.34
C LEU A 446 -2.99 0.59 -8.72
N ASP A 447 -3.21 1.81 -9.20
CA ASP A 447 -2.17 2.70 -9.75
C ASP A 447 -1.06 3.03 -8.74
N TYR A 448 -1.32 2.87 -7.44
CA TYR A 448 -0.34 3.03 -6.36
C TYR A 448 0.42 1.73 -6.02
N ILE A 449 -0.10 0.57 -6.44
CA ILE A 449 0.60 -0.74 -6.41
C ILE A 449 1.58 -0.82 -7.60
N VAL A 450 1.30 -0.07 -8.67
CA VAL A 450 2.29 0.23 -9.70
C VAL A 450 3.33 1.18 -9.11
N GLU A 451 4.61 0.84 -9.29
CA GLU A 451 5.74 1.55 -8.70
C GLU A 451 5.60 3.09 -8.79
N PRO A 452 5.63 3.85 -7.69
CA PRO A 452 6.19 5.18 -7.76
C PRO A 452 7.66 4.97 -8.10
N VAL A 453 8.00 5.20 -9.38
CA VAL A 453 9.32 5.03 -10.01
C VAL A 453 10.42 4.97 -8.97
N THR A 454 10.76 3.74 -8.61
CA THR A 454 11.89 3.45 -7.74
C THR A 454 13.13 3.90 -8.50
N PHE A 455 14.00 4.70 -7.86
CA PHE A 455 15.26 5.17 -8.42
C PHE A 455 15.93 4.10 -9.30
N ASN A 456 15.85 4.27 -10.63
CA ASN A 456 16.46 3.37 -11.58
C ASN A 456 17.79 3.97 -12.03
N PRO A 457 18.93 3.50 -11.51
CA PRO A 457 20.24 4.02 -11.94
C PRO A 457 20.54 3.75 -13.43
N LEU A 458 19.77 2.91 -14.13
CA LEU A 458 20.00 2.61 -15.54
C LEU A 458 19.70 3.78 -16.48
N SER A 459 18.89 4.74 -16.04
CA SER A 459 18.61 6.00 -16.74
C SER A 459 18.27 7.06 -15.70
N MET A 460 19.27 7.80 -15.24
CA MET A 460 19.06 9.04 -14.49
C MET A 460 18.57 10.11 -15.47
N ASP A 461 17.26 10.18 -15.65
CA ASP A 461 16.64 11.51 -15.66
C ASP A 461 16.98 12.12 -14.30
N PHE A 462 17.40 13.39 -14.21
CA PHE A 462 17.63 14.01 -12.92
C PHE A 462 16.30 14.65 -12.46
N PRO A 463 15.37 13.94 -11.80
CA PRO A 463 14.18 14.60 -11.29
C PRO A 463 14.60 15.62 -10.24
N LYS A 464 13.84 16.71 -10.13
CA LYS A 464 14.09 17.78 -9.15
C LYS A 464 14.23 17.25 -7.71
N SER A 465 13.61 16.11 -7.39
CA SER A 465 13.72 15.41 -6.10
C SER A 465 15.15 14.95 -5.76
N MET A 466 16.04 14.79 -6.75
CA MET A 466 17.45 14.47 -6.53
C MET A 466 18.25 15.62 -5.91
N ALA A 467 17.70 16.84 -5.80
CA ALA A 467 18.36 17.96 -5.11
C ALA A 467 18.81 17.59 -3.68
N ALA A 468 18.05 16.71 -3.02
CA ALA A 468 18.31 16.28 -1.64
C ALA A 468 19.60 15.46 -1.46
N VAL A 469 20.17 14.89 -2.54
CA VAL A 469 21.42 14.11 -2.47
C VAL A 469 22.66 14.93 -2.85
N PHE A 470 22.50 16.21 -3.20
CA PHE A 470 23.62 17.11 -3.46
C PHE A 470 24.27 17.51 -2.14
N SER A 471 25.57 17.27 -2.04
CA SER A 471 26.33 17.58 -0.84
C SER A 471 27.70 18.16 -1.19
N ASN A 472 28.29 18.85 -0.21
CA ASN A 472 29.64 19.39 -0.27
C ASN A 472 29.93 20.24 -1.52
N PRO A 473 29.09 21.22 -1.91
CA PRO A 473 29.44 22.09 -3.03
C PRO A 473 30.67 22.95 -2.66
N ASN A 474 31.68 22.98 -3.52
CA ASN A 474 32.78 23.94 -3.42
C ASN A 474 32.72 24.91 -4.59
N LYS A 475 32.49 26.20 -4.28
CA LYS A 475 32.41 27.29 -5.26
C LYS A 475 31.55 26.93 -6.49
N SER A 476 30.47 26.22 -6.23
CA SER A 476 29.57 25.63 -7.20
C SER A 476 28.13 25.72 -6.70
N SER A 477 27.18 25.66 -7.62
CA SER A 477 25.76 25.51 -7.32
C SER A 477 25.11 24.57 -8.32
N ALA A 478 24.17 23.75 -7.85
CA ALA A 478 23.28 22.96 -8.70
C ALA A 478 21.88 23.56 -8.68
N SER A 479 21.23 23.58 -9.83
CA SER A 479 19.84 23.98 -9.99
C SER A 479 19.20 23.13 -11.09
N PHE A 480 17.88 23.04 -11.09
CA PHE A 480 17.14 22.33 -12.11
C PHE A 480 16.40 23.32 -13.01
N LEU A 481 16.56 23.17 -14.32
CA LEU A 481 15.76 23.87 -15.32
C LEU A 481 14.51 23.03 -15.66
N ASP A 482 13.62 23.58 -16.48
CA ASP A 482 12.47 22.85 -17.01
C ASP A 482 12.93 21.64 -17.84
N GLY A 483 12.15 20.55 -17.80
CA GLY A 483 12.52 19.28 -18.43
C GLY A 483 13.58 18.47 -17.66
N ASN A 484 13.70 18.65 -16.34
CA ASN A 484 14.61 17.88 -15.46
C ASN A 484 16.11 18.01 -15.83
N ILE A 485 16.50 19.15 -16.42
CA ILE A 485 17.89 19.42 -16.78
C ILE A 485 18.63 19.92 -15.54
N LEU A 486 19.70 19.22 -15.16
CA LEU A 486 20.57 19.61 -14.06
C LEU A 486 21.61 20.62 -14.57
N LYS A 487 21.55 21.84 -14.03
CA LYS A 487 22.52 22.90 -14.30
C LYS A 487 23.52 23.02 -13.15
N LEU A 488 24.79 22.75 -13.44
CA LEU A 488 25.92 22.94 -12.52
C LEU A 488 26.63 24.23 -12.90
N THR A 489 26.79 25.17 -11.97
CA THR A 489 27.37 26.49 -12.21
C THR A 489 28.51 26.75 -11.23
N ALA A 490 29.65 27.25 -11.71
CA ALA A 490 30.72 27.76 -10.88
C ALA A 490 30.32 29.13 -10.31
N THR A 491 30.37 29.29 -8.99
CA THR A 491 29.89 30.52 -8.31
C THR A 491 31.00 31.54 -8.08
N ALA A 492 32.26 31.16 -8.29
CA ALA A 492 33.43 32.02 -8.19
C ALA A 492 34.55 31.51 -9.10
N ASP A 493 35.52 32.38 -9.42
CA ASP A 493 36.76 31.98 -10.08
C ASP A 493 37.49 30.94 -9.21
N THR A 494 37.70 29.75 -9.76
CA THR A 494 38.27 28.62 -9.02
C THR A 494 38.88 27.59 -9.95
N ASN A 495 39.84 26.84 -9.41
CA ASN A 495 40.40 25.69 -10.07
C ASN A 495 39.76 24.36 -9.63
N ASP A 496 38.77 24.40 -8.74
CA ASP A 496 38.14 23.21 -8.17
C ASP A 496 36.63 23.40 -7.89
N PRO A 497 35.77 23.68 -8.91
CA PRO A 497 34.33 23.76 -8.70
C PRO A 497 33.71 22.36 -8.74
N TYR A 498 33.10 21.93 -7.64
CA TYR A 498 32.57 20.57 -7.57
C TYR A 498 31.27 20.42 -6.81
N ILE A 499 30.51 19.39 -7.17
CA ILE A 499 29.31 18.94 -6.46
C ILE A 499 29.39 17.43 -6.26
N THR A 500 29.06 16.96 -5.06
CA THR A 500 29.06 15.53 -4.75
C THR A 500 27.64 14.98 -4.70
N PHE A 501 27.43 13.88 -5.41
CA PHE A 501 26.22 13.06 -5.40
C PHE A 501 26.49 11.91 -4.43
N ASN A 502 25.80 11.93 -3.30
CA ASN A 502 25.95 10.90 -2.28
C ASN A 502 24.91 9.78 -2.50
N PHE A 503 25.36 8.53 -2.62
CA PHE A 503 24.54 7.33 -2.81
C PHE A 503 24.50 6.44 -1.56
N ASP A 504 25.07 6.86 -0.43
CA ASP A 504 25.14 6.07 0.80
C ASP A 504 23.76 5.68 1.33
N ASN A 505 22.78 6.59 1.19
CA ASN A 505 21.39 6.41 1.60
C ASN A 505 20.48 5.87 0.48
N ALA A 506 21.02 5.52 -0.68
CA ALA A 506 20.23 4.95 -1.76
C ALA A 506 19.72 3.56 -1.37
N THR A 507 18.42 3.33 -1.48
CA THR A 507 17.74 2.06 -1.18
C THR A 507 18.18 0.94 -2.12
N LYS A 508 18.60 1.28 -3.35
CA LYS A 508 19.25 0.38 -4.32
C LYS A 508 20.59 0.97 -4.74
N LYS A 509 21.67 0.24 -4.47
CA LYS A 509 23.04 0.67 -4.83
C LYS A 509 23.42 0.18 -6.22
N VAL A 510 24.17 1.02 -6.96
CA VAL A 510 24.79 0.63 -8.23
C VAL A 510 25.97 -0.29 -7.95
N ASN A 511 25.91 -1.54 -8.40
CA ASN A 511 27.04 -2.45 -8.32
C ASN A 511 28.02 -2.18 -9.47
N THR A 512 29.08 -1.41 -9.23
CA THR A 512 30.09 -1.05 -10.23
C THR A 512 30.93 -2.26 -10.67
N SER A 513 30.82 -3.39 -9.96
CA SER A 513 31.34 -4.68 -10.45
C SER A 513 30.61 -5.15 -11.71
N GLU A 514 29.35 -4.76 -11.91
CA GLU A 514 28.54 -5.08 -13.09
C GLU A 514 28.48 -3.92 -14.08
N TYR A 515 28.31 -2.70 -13.59
CA TYR A 515 28.17 -1.50 -14.42
C TYR A 515 29.53 -0.90 -14.77
N LYS A 516 29.97 -1.12 -16.01
CA LYS A 516 31.31 -0.76 -16.50
C LYS A 516 31.36 0.52 -17.32
N TYR A 517 30.20 1.14 -17.57
CA TYR A 517 30.09 2.32 -18.41
C TYR A 517 29.19 3.37 -17.74
N ILE A 518 29.53 4.64 -17.93
CA ILE A 518 28.65 5.78 -17.64
C ILE A 518 28.34 6.49 -18.96
N VAL A 519 27.08 6.84 -19.18
CA VAL A 519 26.63 7.62 -20.35
C VAL A 519 26.05 8.94 -19.87
N ILE A 520 26.60 10.06 -20.32
CA ILE A 520 26.17 11.40 -19.90
C ILE A 520 25.88 12.26 -21.13
N ARG A 521 24.69 12.86 -21.20
CA ARG A 521 24.37 13.88 -22.20
C ARG A 521 24.40 15.25 -21.55
N MET A 522 25.31 16.08 -22.03
CA MET A 522 25.51 17.42 -21.48
C MET A 522 25.77 18.46 -22.55
N LYS A 523 25.40 19.69 -22.24
CA LYS A 523 25.64 20.89 -23.04
C LYS A 523 26.58 21.81 -22.28
N THR A 524 27.62 22.26 -22.99
CA THR A 524 28.58 23.24 -22.47
C THR A 524 28.53 24.49 -23.36
N PRO A 525 28.23 25.67 -22.78
CA PRO A 525 28.25 26.93 -23.52
C PRO A 525 29.61 27.22 -24.14
N ALA A 526 29.62 27.88 -25.30
CA ALA A 526 30.85 28.27 -25.99
C ALA A 526 31.73 29.26 -25.20
N ALA A 527 31.12 29.99 -24.27
CA ALA A 527 31.82 30.95 -23.41
C ALA A 527 32.62 30.29 -22.27
N VAL A 528 32.37 29.02 -21.95
CA VAL A 528 33.07 28.30 -20.88
C VAL A 528 34.55 28.19 -21.20
N THR A 529 35.40 28.55 -20.24
CA THR A 529 36.87 28.57 -20.43
C THR A 529 37.51 27.20 -20.23
N ALA A 530 36.94 26.36 -19.37
CA ALA A 530 37.38 24.98 -19.10
C ALA A 530 37.37 24.09 -20.35
N ASN A 531 38.20 23.06 -20.39
CA ASN A 531 38.28 22.13 -21.53
C ASN A 531 37.95 20.68 -21.17
N GLN A 532 38.01 20.32 -19.89
CA GLN A 532 37.66 18.99 -19.41
C GLN A 532 36.64 19.01 -18.29
N PHE A 533 35.87 17.92 -18.23
CA PHE A 533 35.03 17.54 -17.13
C PHE A 533 35.70 16.37 -16.41
N GLN A 534 35.81 16.45 -15.09
CA GLN A 534 36.43 15.44 -14.26
C GLN A 534 35.41 14.84 -13.28
N MET A 535 35.53 13.54 -13.04
CA MET A 535 34.71 12.81 -12.10
C MET A 535 35.59 12.04 -11.13
N PHE A 536 35.36 12.22 -9.84
CA PHE A 536 35.91 11.35 -8.80
C PHE A 536 34.92 10.21 -8.54
N LEU A 537 35.42 8.99 -8.70
CA LEU A 537 34.65 7.76 -8.70
C LEU A 537 34.85 7.03 -7.36
N CYS A 538 33.86 7.10 -6.47
CA CYS A 538 33.93 6.48 -5.15
C CYS A 538 33.06 5.22 -5.12
N ALA A 539 33.66 4.05 -5.25
CA ALA A 539 32.97 2.76 -5.18
C ALA A 539 33.71 1.77 -4.26
N GLY A 540 32.95 0.86 -3.65
CA GLY A 540 33.48 -0.20 -2.79
C GLY A 540 34.28 0.37 -1.62
N SER A 541 35.57 0.06 -1.58
CA SER A 541 36.50 0.55 -0.55
C SER A 541 36.92 2.02 -0.75
N VAL A 542 36.61 2.63 -1.89
CA VAL A 542 36.83 4.05 -2.15
C VAL A 542 35.63 4.84 -1.66
N THR A 543 35.76 5.46 -0.48
CA THR A 543 34.66 6.17 0.19
C THR A 543 34.75 7.70 0.10
N ALA A 544 35.83 8.23 -0.45
CA ALA A 544 36.05 9.68 -0.60
C ALA A 544 36.84 9.99 -1.88
N ALA A 545 36.70 11.23 -2.36
CA ALA A 545 37.38 11.73 -3.55
C ALA A 545 38.91 11.54 -3.42
N ASN A 546 39.48 10.81 -4.37
CA ASN A 546 40.90 10.51 -4.43
C ASN A 546 41.40 10.60 -5.89
N PRO A 547 42.47 11.36 -6.18
CA PRO A 547 43.00 11.53 -7.53
C PRO A 547 43.33 10.22 -8.27
N LEU A 548 43.65 9.15 -7.55
CA LEU A 548 43.89 7.81 -8.13
C LEU A 548 42.65 7.18 -8.76
N TYR A 549 41.45 7.66 -8.41
CA TYR A 549 40.16 7.15 -8.84
C TYR A 549 39.36 8.25 -9.55
N THR A 550 40.00 8.88 -10.53
CA THR A 550 39.39 9.93 -11.35
C THR A 550 39.22 9.49 -12.80
N TYR A 551 38.20 10.03 -13.45
CA TYR A 551 38.00 9.93 -14.90
C TYR A 551 37.78 11.34 -15.46
N SER A 552 38.57 11.72 -16.47
CA SER A 552 38.46 13.03 -17.11
C SER A 552 38.26 12.88 -18.61
N PHE A 553 37.46 13.75 -19.20
CA PHE A 553 37.22 13.78 -20.63
C PHE A 553 37.06 15.21 -21.15
N ASN A 554 37.45 15.43 -22.41
CA ASN A 554 37.32 16.74 -23.06
C ASN A 554 35.85 17.04 -23.37
N ILE A 555 35.45 18.31 -23.20
CA ILE A 555 34.07 18.76 -23.42
C ILE A 555 33.95 19.57 -24.72
N ASN A 556 32.87 19.35 -25.46
CA ASN A 556 32.51 20.16 -26.63
C ASN A 556 31.80 21.44 -26.18
N LYS A 557 32.32 22.59 -26.62
CA LYS A 557 31.88 23.94 -26.21
C LYS A 557 31.26 24.71 -27.36
N ASP A 558 30.19 24.16 -27.93
CA ASP A 558 29.44 24.73 -29.04
C ASP A 558 28.02 25.12 -28.64
N SER A 559 27.71 25.06 -27.34
CA SER A 559 26.37 25.28 -26.79
C SER A 559 25.32 24.27 -27.27
N GLN A 560 25.74 23.11 -27.81
CA GLN A 560 24.88 22.00 -28.16
C GLN A 560 24.99 20.87 -27.14
N TYR A 561 23.99 19.99 -27.10
CA TYR A 561 24.06 18.76 -26.32
C TYR A 561 24.93 17.73 -27.03
N HIS A 562 25.84 17.13 -26.28
CA HIS A 562 26.67 16.02 -26.71
C HIS A 562 26.55 14.87 -25.71
N THR A 563 26.47 13.64 -26.22
CA THR A 563 26.46 12.45 -25.37
C THR A 563 27.82 11.77 -25.33
N TYR A 564 28.37 11.62 -24.13
CA TYR A 564 29.66 11.05 -23.83
C TYR A 564 29.49 9.67 -23.19
N VAL A 565 30.29 8.71 -23.63
CA VAL A 565 30.35 7.36 -23.05
C VAL A 565 31.71 7.21 -22.36
N LEU A 566 31.68 7.01 -21.05
CA LEU A 566 32.85 6.81 -20.21
C LEU A 566 33.02 5.30 -20.00
N ASP A 567 34.10 4.75 -20.55
CA ASP A 567 34.48 3.35 -20.35
C ASP A 567 35.31 3.19 -19.07
N LEU A 568 34.75 2.54 -18.06
CA LEU A 568 35.36 2.33 -16.75
C LEU A 568 35.89 0.90 -16.57
N THR A 569 35.95 0.10 -17.64
CA THR A 569 36.41 -1.31 -17.56
C THR A 569 37.84 -1.45 -17.02
N LYS A 570 38.68 -0.45 -17.26
CA LYS A 570 40.08 -0.38 -16.79
C LYS A 570 40.28 0.58 -15.63
N GLN A 571 39.21 1.14 -15.07
CA GLN A 571 39.30 2.12 -13.99
C GLN A 571 39.68 1.43 -12.68
N SER A 572 40.81 1.85 -12.10
CA SER A 572 41.22 1.39 -10.77
C SER A 572 40.18 1.80 -9.72
N GLY A 573 39.93 0.95 -8.72
CA GLY A 573 38.96 1.21 -7.65
C GLY A 573 37.48 1.15 -8.06
N TRP A 574 37.15 0.90 -9.34
CA TRP A 574 35.77 0.80 -9.82
C TRP A 574 35.20 -0.62 -9.65
N SER A 575 34.95 -0.98 -8.39
CA SER A 575 34.39 -2.28 -7.99
C SER A 575 33.59 -2.16 -6.69
N GLY A 576 32.57 -3.00 -6.52
CA GLY A 576 31.65 -2.97 -5.39
C GLY A 576 30.50 -1.97 -5.56
N ASN A 577 29.89 -1.55 -4.45
CA ASN A 577 28.76 -0.61 -4.51
C ASN A 577 29.25 0.84 -4.70
N LEU A 578 28.56 1.61 -5.54
CA LEU A 578 28.79 3.04 -5.66
C LEU A 578 28.45 3.75 -4.35
N ASN A 579 29.41 4.50 -3.82
CA ASN A 579 29.26 5.30 -2.60
C ASN A 579 28.94 6.76 -2.96
N SER A 580 29.74 7.36 -3.84
CA SER A 580 29.53 8.74 -4.30
C SER A 580 30.12 8.99 -5.69
N LEU A 581 29.60 10.02 -6.36
CA LEU A 581 30.24 10.63 -7.51
C LEU A 581 30.47 12.11 -7.19
N ARG A 582 31.73 12.55 -7.22
CA ARG A 582 32.02 13.99 -7.17
C ARG A 582 32.30 14.46 -8.59
N LEU A 583 31.45 15.38 -9.07
CA LEU A 583 31.56 15.98 -10.38
C LEU A 583 32.36 17.28 -10.26
N ASP A 584 33.61 17.23 -10.70
CA ASP A 584 34.48 18.38 -10.90
C ASP A 584 34.25 18.85 -12.33
N PHE A 585 33.23 19.67 -12.51
CA PHE A 585 32.71 19.92 -13.84
C PHE A 585 33.62 20.81 -14.71
N PHE A 586 34.77 21.28 -14.20
CA PHE A 586 35.79 22.09 -14.91
C PHE A 586 37.25 21.85 -14.46
N ASP A 587 38.19 21.89 -15.40
CA ASP A 587 39.61 21.50 -15.29
C ASP A 587 40.59 22.58 -14.84
N GLY A 588 40.21 23.40 -13.87
CA GLY A 588 41.15 24.32 -13.22
C GLY A 588 41.13 25.78 -13.70
N VAL A 589 40.33 26.11 -14.72
CA VAL A 589 40.24 27.46 -15.31
C VAL A 589 38.83 28.06 -15.26
N ALA A 590 37.96 27.53 -14.40
CA ALA A 590 36.57 27.94 -14.31
C ALA A 590 36.42 29.40 -13.84
N LYS A 591 35.58 30.15 -14.54
CA LYS A 591 35.17 31.50 -14.18
C LYS A 591 33.82 31.50 -13.48
N ALA A 592 33.61 32.49 -12.61
CA ALA A 592 32.31 32.72 -12.02
C ALA A 592 31.24 32.84 -13.12
N GLY A 593 30.22 31.99 -13.07
CA GLY A 593 29.15 31.92 -14.06
C GLY A 593 29.34 30.86 -15.14
N ASP A 594 30.50 30.21 -15.24
CA ASP A 594 30.66 29.03 -16.11
C ASP A 594 29.70 27.93 -15.67
N TYR A 595 29.06 27.25 -16.62
CA TYR A 595 28.10 26.20 -16.30
C TYR A 595 28.07 25.08 -17.34
N VAL A 596 27.54 23.94 -16.92
CA VAL A 596 27.14 22.84 -17.80
C VAL A 596 25.68 22.48 -17.50
N GLU A 597 24.98 22.03 -18.53
CA GLU A 597 23.60 21.54 -18.44
C GLU A 597 23.60 20.04 -18.76
N ILE A 598 23.30 19.21 -17.78
CA ILE A 598 23.22 17.75 -17.95
C ILE A 598 21.74 17.38 -18.12
N SER A 599 21.37 16.86 -19.29
CA SER A 599 19.99 16.45 -19.56
C SER A 599 19.74 14.99 -19.19
N GLN A 600 20.73 14.12 -19.36
CA GLN A 600 20.62 12.68 -19.09
C GLN A 600 21.93 12.13 -18.53
N PHE A 601 21.85 11.14 -17.64
CA PHE A 601 22.98 10.41 -17.08
C PHE A 601 22.57 8.95 -16.89
N GLY A 602 23.45 7.96 -17.04
CA GLY A 602 23.06 6.56 -16.88
C GLY A 602 24.24 5.62 -16.76
N PHE A 603 23.99 4.40 -16.31
CA PHE A 603 24.97 3.32 -16.20
C PHE A 603 24.67 2.18 -17.17
N ALA A 604 25.70 1.59 -17.76
CA ALA A 604 25.57 0.41 -18.62
C ALA A 604 26.56 -0.69 -18.21
N LYS A 605 26.17 -1.95 -18.37
CA LYS A 605 27.02 -3.11 -18.06
C LYS A 605 27.97 -3.40 -19.21
N THR A 606 27.51 -3.23 -20.44
CA THR A 606 28.27 -3.54 -21.66
C THR A 606 28.44 -2.32 -22.57
N ALA A 607 29.45 -2.37 -23.45
CA ALA A 607 29.66 -1.33 -24.46
C ALA A 607 28.46 -1.20 -25.42
N ALA A 608 27.80 -2.32 -25.73
CA ALA A 608 26.61 -2.33 -26.58
C ALA A 608 25.43 -1.59 -25.93
N GLU A 609 25.17 -1.85 -24.64
CA GLU A 609 24.17 -1.12 -23.86
C GLU A 609 24.49 0.37 -23.78
N ALA A 610 25.77 0.72 -23.54
CA ALA A 610 26.20 2.11 -23.49
C ALA A 610 25.97 2.83 -24.83
N GLN A 611 26.19 2.13 -25.95
CA GLN A 611 25.94 2.67 -27.28
C GLN A 611 24.44 2.83 -27.56
N THR A 612 23.60 1.90 -27.12
CA THR A 612 22.15 2.02 -27.19
C THR A 612 21.64 3.23 -26.41
N LEU A 613 22.11 3.41 -25.17
CA LEU A 613 21.79 4.60 -24.36
C LEU A 613 22.23 5.88 -25.06
N LYS A 614 23.44 5.90 -25.62
CA LYS A 614 23.93 7.05 -26.38
C LYS A 614 23.03 7.39 -27.57
N MET A 615 22.63 6.42 -28.37
CA MET A 615 21.73 6.64 -29.51
C MET A 615 20.36 7.17 -29.07
N SER A 616 19.81 6.66 -27.95
CA SER A 616 18.57 7.17 -27.37
C SER A 616 18.69 8.63 -26.94
N TYR A 617 19.76 8.96 -26.22
CA TYR A 617 20.04 10.30 -25.71
C TYR A 617 20.26 11.31 -26.85
N ASP A 618 20.99 10.92 -27.90
CA ASP A 618 21.22 11.75 -29.09
C ASP A 618 19.91 11.99 -29.87
N ALA A 619 18.99 11.02 -29.90
CA ALA A 619 17.67 11.16 -30.52
C ALA A 619 16.68 12.04 -29.72
N GLY A 620 17.09 12.58 -28.56
CA GLY A 620 16.20 13.34 -27.69
C GLY A 620 15.12 12.50 -27.00
N ASN A 621 15.17 11.18 -27.15
CA ASN A 621 14.27 10.25 -26.50
C ASN A 621 14.82 9.90 -25.12
N THR A 622 14.16 10.42 -24.08
CA THR A 622 14.38 10.08 -22.66
C THR A 622 13.74 8.74 -22.28
N HIS A 623 12.97 8.14 -23.18
CA HIS A 623 12.08 7.04 -22.84
C HIS A 623 12.15 5.88 -23.84
N GLN A 624 12.34 4.67 -23.32
CA GLN A 624 12.05 3.43 -24.04
C GLN A 624 10.63 3.01 -23.65
N TRP A 625 9.66 3.19 -24.53
CA TRP A 625 8.26 2.90 -24.24
C TRP A 625 7.96 1.40 -24.33
N ASN A 626 7.09 0.89 -23.47
CA ASN A 626 6.48 -0.44 -23.63
C ASN A 626 5.50 -0.46 -24.82
N GLU A 627 4.79 -1.57 -25.02
CA GLU A 627 3.82 -1.72 -26.13
C GLU A 627 2.54 -0.86 -25.98
N GLY A 628 2.37 -0.20 -24.83
CA GLY A 628 1.19 0.60 -24.50
C GLY A 628 0.01 -0.24 -24.01
N VAL A 629 -0.74 0.30 -23.06
CA VAL A 629 -1.96 -0.31 -22.49
C VAL A 629 -3.14 0.60 -22.82
N VAL A 630 -4.26 0.03 -23.27
CA VAL A 630 -5.50 0.79 -23.46
C VAL A 630 -6.05 1.13 -22.07
N THR A 631 -6.01 2.41 -21.70
CA THR A 631 -6.48 2.93 -20.40
C THR A 631 -7.89 3.48 -20.47
N THR A 632 -8.38 3.75 -21.67
CA THR A 632 -9.78 4.09 -21.95
C THR A 632 -10.13 3.46 -23.28
N GLU A 633 -11.10 2.56 -23.29
CA GLU A 633 -11.57 1.97 -24.55
C GLU A 633 -12.26 3.06 -25.40
N PRO A 634 -12.10 3.02 -26.74
CA PRO A 634 -12.84 3.93 -27.61
C PRO A 634 -14.34 3.61 -27.55
N GLY A 635 -15.17 4.64 -27.48
CA GLY A 635 -16.64 4.54 -27.55
C GLY A 635 -17.18 5.07 -28.86
N TYR A 636 -18.48 4.91 -29.12
CA TYR A 636 -19.15 5.50 -30.28
C TYR A 636 -19.11 7.04 -30.19
N GLY A 637 -18.42 7.68 -31.13
CA GLY A 637 -18.19 9.13 -31.13
C GLY A 637 -17.20 9.66 -30.07
N LYS A 638 -16.61 8.79 -29.24
CA LYS A 638 -15.63 9.16 -28.19
C LYS A 638 -14.30 8.45 -28.39
N GLU A 639 -13.20 9.21 -28.47
CA GLU A 639 -11.86 8.65 -28.59
C GLU A 639 -11.47 7.87 -27.32
N GLY A 640 -10.81 6.73 -27.50
CA GLY A 640 -10.15 5.99 -26.43
C GLY A 640 -8.75 6.53 -26.16
N VAL A 641 -8.05 5.97 -25.17
CA VAL A 641 -6.70 6.38 -24.80
C VAL A 641 -5.81 5.16 -24.61
N ARG A 642 -4.68 5.11 -25.29
CA ARG A 642 -3.58 4.16 -25.03
C ARG A 642 -2.45 4.87 -24.32
N THR A 643 -2.12 4.38 -23.13
CA THR A 643 -1.02 4.92 -22.32
C THR A 643 0.21 4.03 -22.44
N TYR A 644 1.32 4.61 -22.85
CA TYR A 644 2.63 3.98 -22.91
C TYR A 644 3.43 4.33 -21.67
N THR A 645 4.11 3.36 -21.10
CA THR A 645 4.98 3.54 -19.93
C THR A 645 6.42 3.30 -20.34
N CYS A 646 7.29 4.22 -19.98
CA CYS A 646 8.72 4.08 -20.18
C CYS A 646 9.27 2.93 -19.32
N THR A 647 9.84 1.90 -19.93
CA THR A 647 10.48 0.74 -19.28
C THR A 647 11.74 1.12 -18.49
N HIS A 648 12.21 2.36 -18.60
CA HIS A 648 13.42 2.85 -17.92
C HIS A 648 13.13 3.78 -16.74
N CYS A 649 12.17 4.70 -16.87
CA CYS A 649 11.91 5.71 -15.83
C CYS A 649 10.44 5.88 -15.48
N GLY A 650 9.54 5.02 -15.98
CA GLY A 650 8.12 4.99 -15.59
C GLY A 650 7.28 6.20 -16.00
N ALA A 651 7.85 7.19 -16.70
CA ALA A 651 7.08 8.25 -17.34
C ALA A 651 6.01 7.64 -18.26
N THR A 652 4.86 8.31 -18.37
CA THR A 652 3.78 7.89 -19.25
C THR A 652 3.56 8.88 -20.38
N LYS A 653 3.12 8.40 -21.55
CA LYS A 653 2.53 9.22 -22.60
C LYS A 653 1.23 8.59 -23.07
N ALA A 654 0.25 9.42 -23.37
CA ALA A 654 -1.05 8.99 -23.89
C ALA A 654 -1.12 9.26 -25.40
N GLU A 655 -1.66 8.31 -26.15
CA GLU A 655 -2.06 8.49 -27.55
C GLU A 655 -3.55 8.19 -27.68
N ALA A 656 -4.26 9.02 -28.45
CA ALA A 656 -5.68 8.84 -28.71
C ALA A 656 -5.91 7.60 -29.59
N ILE A 657 -6.89 6.80 -29.24
CA ILE A 657 -7.43 5.71 -30.05
C ILE A 657 -8.68 6.26 -30.75
N PRO A 658 -8.80 6.16 -32.08
CA PRO A 658 -9.98 6.65 -32.79
C PRO A 658 -11.28 6.09 -32.21
N ALA A 659 -12.31 6.92 -32.13
CA ALA A 659 -13.66 6.53 -31.72
C ALA A 659 -14.23 5.40 -32.58
N LEU A 660 -15.14 4.61 -32.01
CA LEU A 660 -15.96 3.69 -32.79
C LEU A 660 -16.91 4.51 -33.68
N GLN A 661 -17.24 3.96 -34.85
CA GLN A 661 -18.04 4.64 -35.86
C GLN A 661 -19.53 4.60 -35.49
N GLY A 662 -20.17 5.76 -35.35
CA GLY A 662 -21.58 5.89 -34.95
C GLY A 662 -21.72 6.79 -33.71
N GLU A 663 -22.96 7.03 -33.29
CA GLU A 663 -23.28 7.79 -32.08
C GLU A 663 -24.17 6.92 -31.18
N LEU A 664 -23.80 6.75 -29.91
CA LEU A 664 -24.55 5.91 -28.98
C LEU A 664 -25.98 6.47 -28.84
N GLY A 665 -27.01 5.63 -29.01
CA GLY A 665 -28.42 6.04 -29.00
C GLY A 665 -28.99 6.47 -30.36
N ASP A 666 -28.16 6.66 -31.40
CA ASP A 666 -28.62 6.92 -32.78
C ASP A 666 -28.89 5.59 -33.51
N VAL A 667 -30.01 4.95 -33.15
CA VAL A 667 -30.32 3.59 -33.62
C VAL A 667 -30.66 3.53 -35.11
N ASN A 668 -30.90 4.66 -35.77
CA ASN A 668 -31.16 4.71 -37.22
C ASN A 668 -29.97 5.25 -38.04
N ASN A 669 -28.86 5.61 -37.39
CA ASN A 669 -27.64 6.17 -37.97
C ASN A 669 -27.87 7.45 -38.82
N ASP A 670 -28.84 8.29 -38.46
CA ASP A 670 -29.11 9.55 -39.15
C ASP A 670 -28.24 10.74 -38.66
N GLY A 671 -27.40 10.47 -37.65
CA GLY A 671 -26.51 11.40 -36.99
C GLY A 671 -27.21 12.28 -35.96
N LYS A 672 -28.41 11.89 -35.47
CA LYS A 672 -29.17 12.65 -34.47
C LYS A 672 -29.92 11.73 -33.52
N ILE A 673 -29.56 11.78 -32.24
CA ILE A 673 -30.34 11.15 -31.18
C ILE A 673 -31.63 11.96 -30.95
N ASN A 674 -32.79 11.39 -31.29
CA ASN A 674 -34.08 12.06 -31.18
C ASN A 674 -35.26 11.09 -30.93
N GLY A 675 -36.49 11.61 -30.94
CA GLY A 675 -37.69 10.81 -30.66
C GLY A 675 -37.95 9.68 -31.67
N ILE A 676 -37.33 9.73 -32.86
CA ILE A 676 -37.38 8.64 -33.84
C ILE A 676 -36.62 7.43 -33.32
N ASP A 677 -35.46 7.61 -32.69
CA ASP A 677 -34.63 6.53 -32.18
C ASP A 677 -35.32 5.76 -31.06
N VAL A 678 -35.92 6.49 -30.12
CA VAL A 678 -36.78 5.91 -29.09
C VAL A 678 -37.96 5.16 -29.71
N GLY A 679 -38.59 5.74 -30.73
CA GLY A 679 -39.73 5.14 -31.41
C GLY A 679 -39.37 3.81 -32.08
N LEU A 680 -38.23 3.76 -32.78
CA LEU A 680 -37.73 2.57 -33.45
C LEU A 680 -37.27 1.51 -32.44
N LEU A 681 -36.58 1.91 -31.37
CA LEU A 681 -36.19 1.01 -30.30
C LEU A 681 -37.42 0.38 -29.62
N LEU A 682 -38.46 1.16 -29.31
CA LEU A 682 -39.71 0.63 -28.75
C LEU A 682 -40.45 -0.30 -29.71
N GLN A 683 -40.43 -0.01 -31.02
CA GLN A 683 -41.01 -0.89 -32.04
C GLN A 683 -40.26 -2.22 -32.12
N TYR A 684 -38.92 -2.18 -32.09
CA TYR A 684 -38.07 -3.36 -32.03
C TYR A 684 -38.38 -4.21 -30.77
N LEU A 685 -38.44 -3.59 -29.59
CA LEU A 685 -38.77 -4.26 -28.33
C LEU A 685 -40.20 -4.85 -28.31
N ALA A 686 -41.10 -4.31 -29.14
CA ALA A 686 -42.45 -4.84 -29.35
C ALA A 686 -42.52 -5.92 -30.46
N GLU A 687 -41.37 -6.40 -30.94
CA GLU A 687 -41.23 -7.39 -32.00
C GLU A 687 -41.79 -6.94 -33.37
N TRP A 688 -41.80 -5.63 -33.64
CA TRP A 688 -42.13 -5.12 -34.97
C TRP A 688 -40.92 -5.25 -35.91
N GLU A 689 -41.19 -5.42 -37.20
CA GLU A 689 -40.15 -5.52 -38.23
C GLU A 689 -39.61 -4.10 -38.55
N VAL A 690 -38.53 -3.71 -37.88
CA VAL A 690 -37.83 -2.43 -38.03
C VAL A 690 -36.32 -2.65 -38.20
N ASP A 691 -35.66 -1.77 -38.94
CA ASP A 691 -34.20 -1.77 -39.14
C ASP A 691 -33.56 -0.80 -38.15
N ILE A 692 -32.79 -1.34 -37.19
CA ILE A 692 -32.08 -0.56 -36.17
C ILE A 692 -30.66 -1.08 -35.98
N ASN A 693 -29.73 -0.17 -35.63
CA ASN A 693 -28.38 -0.50 -35.24
C ASN A 693 -28.34 -0.92 -33.77
N LEU A 694 -28.29 -2.24 -33.54
CA LEU A 694 -28.25 -2.81 -32.20
C LEU A 694 -26.97 -2.50 -31.44
N GLU A 695 -25.86 -2.21 -32.13
CA GLU A 695 -24.57 -1.94 -31.49
C GLU A 695 -24.54 -0.59 -30.74
N VAL A 696 -25.43 0.34 -31.12
CA VAL A 696 -25.59 1.65 -30.46
C VAL A 696 -26.90 1.77 -29.68
N ALA A 697 -27.72 0.71 -29.67
CA ALA A 697 -29.01 0.69 -28.98
C ALA A 697 -28.89 0.31 -27.49
N ASP A 698 -27.80 -0.37 -27.11
CA ASP A 698 -27.43 -0.65 -25.72
C ASP A 698 -26.77 0.60 -25.13
N VAL A 699 -27.58 1.52 -24.62
CA VAL A 699 -27.10 2.84 -24.17
C VAL A 699 -26.59 2.81 -22.73
N ASN A 700 -26.86 1.75 -21.97
CA ASN A 700 -26.29 1.55 -20.64
C ASN A 700 -25.04 0.64 -20.65
N GLY A 701 -24.74 -0.02 -21.76
CA GLY A 701 -23.57 -0.87 -21.93
C GLY A 701 -23.62 -2.16 -21.12
N ASP A 702 -24.82 -2.66 -20.79
CA ASP A 702 -25.00 -3.91 -20.02
C ASP A 702 -24.97 -5.18 -20.90
N GLY A 703 -24.93 -5.02 -22.23
CA GLY A 703 -24.90 -6.07 -23.23
C GLY A 703 -26.28 -6.52 -23.72
N ASP A 704 -27.37 -6.00 -23.14
CA ASP A 704 -28.75 -6.41 -23.42
C ASP A 704 -29.62 -5.23 -23.87
N VAL A 705 -29.92 -5.12 -25.18
CA VAL A 705 -30.87 -4.10 -25.68
C VAL A 705 -32.29 -4.39 -25.20
N ASN A 706 -32.78 -3.60 -24.23
CA ASN A 706 -34.03 -3.84 -23.53
C ASN A 706 -34.80 -2.56 -23.15
N GLY A 707 -35.84 -2.70 -22.32
CA GLY A 707 -36.67 -1.57 -21.92
C GLY A 707 -35.91 -0.47 -21.15
N VAL A 708 -34.83 -0.82 -20.47
CA VAL A 708 -33.95 0.14 -19.77
C VAL A 708 -33.33 1.11 -20.76
N ASP A 709 -32.83 0.63 -21.90
CA ASP A 709 -32.24 1.49 -22.93
C ASP A 709 -33.24 2.50 -23.49
N SER A 710 -34.48 2.04 -23.74
CA SER A 710 -35.53 2.93 -24.22
C SER A 710 -35.88 4.03 -23.20
N VAL A 711 -35.81 3.72 -21.90
CA VAL A 711 -36.05 4.68 -20.82
C VAL A 711 -34.89 5.66 -20.70
N LEU A 712 -33.65 5.20 -20.82
CA LEU A 712 -32.47 6.06 -20.78
C LEU A 712 -32.41 6.99 -22.00
N LEU A 713 -32.77 6.49 -23.18
CA LEU A 713 -32.90 7.29 -24.39
C LEU A 713 -33.97 8.38 -24.22
N LEU A 714 -35.09 8.09 -23.56
CA LEU A 714 -36.09 9.10 -23.20
C LEU A 714 -35.58 10.12 -22.16
N GLN A 715 -34.83 9.68 -21.15
CA GLN A 715 -34.27 10.56 -20.13
C GLN A 715 -33.21 11.49 -20.69
N TYR A 716 -32.39 11.00 -21.63
CA TYR A 716 -31.44 11.79 -22.39
C TYR A 716 -32.14 12.90 -23.18
N LEU A 717 -33.20 12.57 -23.93
CA LEU A 717 -34.00 13.56 -24.66
C LEU A 717 -34.74 14.55 -23.75
N ALA A 718 -34.95 14.18 -22.49
CA ALA A 718 -35.52 15.04 -21.46
C ALA A 718 -34.46 15.87 -20.70
N GLU A 719 -33.20 15.83 -21.12
CA GLU A 719 -32.07 16.53 -20.51
C GLU A 719 -31.85 16.18 -19.03
N TRP A 720 -32.14 14.92 -18.63
CA TRP A 720 -31.87 14.46 -17.27
C TRP A 720 -30.38 14.22 -17.03
N PHE A 721 -29.62 14.00 -18.10
CA PHE A 721 -28.17 13.89 -18.12
C PHE A 721 -27.64 14.29 -19.51
N ASP A 722 -26.41 14.81 -19.53
CA ASP A 722 -25.76 15.31 -20.76
C ASP A 722 -25.13 14.19 -21.61
N GLU A 723 -24.94 12.99 -21.03
CA GLU A 723 -24.38 11.80 -21.67
C GLU A 723 -25.02 10.53 -21.08
N PHE A 724 -25.16 9.46 -21.87
CA PHE A 724 -25.71 8.19 -21.37
C PHE A 724 -24.91 7.63 -20.19
N PRO A 725 -25.58 7.05 -19.19
CA PRO A 725 -24.93 6.35 -18.09
C PRO A 725 -24.42 4.99 -18.59
N THR A 726 -23.30 4.99 -19.31
CA THR A 726 -22.58 3.77 -19.70
C THR A 726 -21.96 3.12 -18.46
N ALA A 727 -22.05 1.79 -18.35
CA ALA A 727 -21.53 0.99 -17.24
C ALA A 727 -20.02 1.12 -16.97
#